data_AF-A0A0W0RXS0-F1
#
_entry.id   AF-A0A0W0RXS0-F1
#
_cell.length_a   1.000
_cell.length_b   1.000
_cell.length_c   1.000
_cell.angle_alpha   90.00
_cell.angle_beta   90.00
_cell.angle_gamma   90.00
#
_symmetry.space_group_name_H-M   'P 1'
#
loop_
_entity.id
_entity.type
_entity.pdbx_description
1 polymer ?
#
loop_
_entity_poly.entity_id
_entity_poly.type
_entity_poly.pdbx_seq_one_letter_code
_entity_poly.pdbx_strand_id
1 'polypeptide(L)'
;MNKLRNRCWGVGFVGLCVSTSINAALPVWTYSAPSPALVTVAAGGTATVQYTVTNQSIKSKNLILKATPGVSASACYLAARGSTCTLTLMINGSLIPEQGLHTGPVLCEQNNPNQCYQPNPVNVLNVVKGTNPPPVIHYTVSANGDTHVVPNPSNQQVNYNGTVVIYLSVAPGYVAGIASDTCGGSLSGTTYTTAPVTRNCSVNFISTPSFPVAGRPNHVFVVPGNGQAMISWTAPSNTGTGTIIGYTVTYGPTSGTRFDTAGCTATAPSLTCVVTGLTNGIAYTFAVSTITRQSGVNQTGPASLSSSITPINGLVASPSTLALSGLGGGLARTITLKNTSANPITLDTVPTAGAFNPALPMGTAISATTCNNNVPIPSGGSCTIILTPGAIVSSDNSSTPCTNGGAPVPSAINITANGNTVHTTAHVVVLGYGCQYQGGYVFSIDDTAPNVGSIGGKVVATTNQADAYPNGITWSPGSVYNNIWGIDDASTSSHPSPNASSTYPATFQTGQLNCDAANDGACATHNVQVFYNSRANTTYATGLCRQPLTGNSATACAGGSTCYSDWYLPSVCDLGPFGSGGNYPSSPGSQACTPGSTNIQNQLVSTNITNLSGYYWCSTENSGFPLESACYQYFDSSNSAQGGVDKHYALGVRCVRSLTY
;
A
#
# COMPACT_ATOMS: atom_id res chain seq x y z
N MET A 1 50.11 47.69 -13.34
CA MET A 1 50.78 46.70 -14.23
C MET A 1 49.81 46.47 -15.39
N ASN A 2 50.08 46.73 -16.68
CA ASN A 2 51.26 46.58 -17.55
C ASN A 2 51.37 47.83 -18.48
N LYS A 3 52.49 48.54 -18.63
CA LYS A 3 53.81 48.28 -19.28
C LYS A 3 53.77 48.02 -20.80
N LEU A 4 54.30 49.00 -21.57
CA LEU A 4 55.31 48.94 -22.65
C LEU A 4 55.19 50.22 -23.52
N ARG A 5 56.21 50.91 -24.05
CA ARG A 5 57.69 50.91 -23.92
C ARG A 5 58.22 52.17 -24.65
N ASN A 6 59.36 52.69 -24.18
CA ASN A 6 60.09 53.89 -24.65
C ASN A 6 60.49 53.95 -26.15
N ARG A 7 60.69 55.19 -26.65
CA ARG A 7 61.85 55.56 -27.49
C ARG A 7 62.51 56.84 -26.95
N CYS A 8 63.79 56.74 -26.61
CA CYS A 8 64.71 57.87 -26.41
C CYS A 8 65.31 58.33 -27.75
N TRP A 9 65.91 59.53 -27.78
CA TRP A 9 67.26 59.93 -28.25
C TRP A 9 67.39 61.44 -27.89
N GLY A 10 68.27 61.83 -26.96
CA GLY A 10 69.54 62.56 -27.19
C GLY A 10 69.32 64.02 -27.65
N VAL A 11 69.83 65.12 -27.08
CA VAL A 11 71.04 65.42 -26.28
C VAL A 11 70.82 66.78 -25.58
N GLY A 12 71.39 66.98 -24.38
CA GLY A 12 71.94 68.29 -24.00
C GLY A 12 71.22 69.07 -22.89
N PHE A 13 72.05 69.48 -21.92
CA PHE A 13 71.85 70.49 -20.88
C PHE A 13 71.10 70.10 -19.60
N VAL A 14 71.91 70.08 -18.53
CA VAL A 14 71.54 70.11 -17.12
C VAL A 14 70.54 71.25 -16.88
N GLY A 15 69.33 70.90 -16.44
CA GLY A 15 68.31 71.85 -16.00
C GLY A 15 67.51 71.23 -14.85
N LEU A 16 67.60 71.85 -13.68
CA LEU A 16 66.88 71.49 -12.45
C LEU A 16 65.41 71.10 -12.71
N CYS A 17 64.99 69.94 -12.19
CA CYS A 17 63.57 69.62 -12.03
C CYS A 17 62.93 70.55 -11.01
N VAL A 18 62.07 71.47 -11.48
CA VAL A 18 61.06 72.12 -10.64
C VAL A 18 59.72 71.47 -10.99
N SER A 19 59.28 70.53 -10.15
CA SER A 19 57.92 69.98 -10.20
C SER A 19 56.95 71.05 -9.69
N THR A 20 56.29 71.78 -10.59
CA THR A 20 55.17 72.64 -10.23
C THR A 20 53.95 71.75 -9.93
N SER A 21 53.62 71.61 -8.66
CA SER A 21 52.32 71.11 -8.21
C SER A 21 51.23 72.10 -8.62
N ILE A 22 50.41 71.73 -9.59
CA ILE A 22 49.18 72.45 -9.92
C ILE A 22 48.18 72.17 -8.79
N ASN A 23 48.04 73.09 -7.83
CA ASN A 23 46.97 73.06 -6.84
C ASN A 23 45.66 73.49 -7.53
N ALA A 24 44.74 72.54 -7.75
CA ALA A 24 43.36 72.88 -8.07
C ALA A 24 42.74 73.61 -6.87
N ALA A 25 42.09 74.75 -7.11
CA ALA A 25 41.41 75.51 -6.06
C ALA A 25 40.41 74.59 -5.31
N LEU A 26 40.38 74.70 -3.97
CA LEU A 26 39.47 73.92 -3.13
C LEU A 26 38.01 74.16 -3.56
N PRO A 27 37.17 73.10 -3.62
CA PRO A 27 35.81 73.24 -4.08
C PRO A 27 35.00 74.11 -3.12
N VAL A 28 34.21 75.02 -3.68
CA VAL A 28 33.41 75.98 -2.89
C VAL A 28 32.13 75.38 -2.30
N TRP A 29 31.84 74.11 -2.58
CA TRP A 29 30.89 73.27 -1.84
C TRP A 29 31.33 71.80 -1.86
N THR A 30 30.82 71.01 -0.92
CA THR A 30 31.20 69.59 -0.71
C THR A 30 29.97 68.70 -0.62
N TYR A 31 30.15 67.41 -0.90
CA TYR A 31 29.09 66.38 -0.84
C TYR A 31 29.34 65.40 0.32
N SER A 32 28.27 64.98 1.00
CA SER A 32 28.29 63.79 1.87
C SER A 32 28.38 62.50 1.07
N ALA A 33 28.47 61.35 1.76
CA ALA A 33 28.20 60.06 1.15
C ALA A 33 26.72 59.99 0.68
N PRO A 34 26.44 59.31 -0.44
CA PRO A 34 25.07 59.07 -0.88
C PRO A 34 24.32 58.14 0.07
N SER A 35 23.03 58.42 0.27
CA SER A 35 22.11 57.54 0.99
C SER A 35 20.92 57.17 0.11
N PRO A 36 20.76 55.89 -0.30
CA PRO A 36 21.71 54.79 -0.11
C PRO A 36 22.95 54.90 -1.03
N ALA A 37 24.04 54.20 -0.68
CA ALA A 37 25.31 54.28 -1.41
C ALA A 37 25.33 53.57 -2.76
N LEU A 38 24.46 52.57 -2.94
CA LEU A 38 24.25 51.82 -4.18
C LEU A 38 22.75 51.62 -4.38
N VAL A 39 22.26 51.85 -5.59
CA VAL A 39 20.86 51.63 -5.97
C VAL A 39 20.77 50.70 -7.16
N THR A 40 19.90 49.70 -7.09
CA THR A 40 19.53 48.88 -8.25
C THR A 40 18.13 49.27 -8.72
N VAL A 41 17.97 49.66 -9.99
CA VAL A 41 16.66 50.06 -10.56
C VAL A 41 16.34 49.23 -11.79
N ALA A 42 15.20 48.54 -11.80
CA ALA A 42 14.72 47.79 -12.96
C ALA A 42 14.25 48.72 -14.10
N ALA A 43 14.23 48.22 -15.34
CA ALA A 43 13.63 48.94 -16.47
C ALA A 43 12.13 49.20 -16.18
N GLY A 44 11.72 50.47 -16.12
CA GLY A 44 10.37 50.89 -15.71
C GLY A 44 10.22 51.34 -14.25
N GLY A 45 11.21 51.11 -13.39
CA GLY A 45 11.20 51.53 -11.99
C GLY A 45 11.78 52.94 -11.76
N THR A 46 11.52 53.51 -10.58
CA THR A 46 12.19 54.73 -10.09
C THR A 46 12.82 54.49 -8.72
N ALA A 47 13.87 55.24 -8.39
CA ALA A 47 14.50 55.21 -7.07
C ALA A 47 15.02 56.59 -6.67
N THR A 48 15.28 56.79 -5.38
CA THR A 48 15.78 58.06 -4.84
C THR A 48 17.12 57.89 -4.14
N VAL A 49 18.01 58.88 -4.30
CA VAL A 49 19.30 58.96 -3.60
C VAL A 49 19.46 60.36 -3.04
N GLN A 50 19.87 60.48 -1.78
CA GLN A 50 20.08 61.76 -1.12
C GLN A 50 21.56 62.05 -0.86
N TYR A 51 21.91 63.33 -1.05
CA TYR A 51 23.18 63.92 -0.62
C TYR A 51 22.92 65.11 0.28
N THR A 52 23.77 65.31 1.27
CA THR A 52 23.91 66.60 1.97
C THR A 52 25.01 67.39 1.28
N VAL A 53 24.67 68.56 0.72
CA VAL A 53 25.63 69.47 0.07
C VAL A 53 25.91 70.64 1.00
N THR A 54 27.17 70.94 1.27
CA THR A 54 27.59 71.98 2.24
C THR A 54 28.36 73.09 1.54
N ASN A 55 27.98 74.34 1.77
CA ASN A 55 28.69 75.50 1.22
C ASN A 55 29.99 75.79 1.97
N GLN A 56 31.09 75.91 1.25
CA GLN A 56 32.41 76.27 1.79
C GLN A 56 32.77 77.74 1.51
N SER A 57 31.97 78.43 0.69
CA SER A 57 32.09 79.84 0.38
C SER A 57 31.30 80.72 1.35
N ILE A 58 31.77 81.94 1.56
CA ILE A 58 31.02 83.00 2.25
C ILE A 58 29.85 83.54 1.40
N LYS A 59 29.84 83.29 0.08
CA LYS A 59 28.75 83.70 -0.83
C LYS A 59 27.69 82.61 -0.91
N SER A 60 26.44 83.01 -1.12
CA SER A 60 25.35 82.07 -1.41
C SER A 60 25.58 81.36 -2.74
N LYS A 61 24.96 80.17 -2.88
CA LYS A 61 25.06 79.29 -4.04
C LYS A 61 23.69 78.76 -4.42
N ASN A 62 23.35 78.81 -5.70
CA ASN A 62 22.16 78.16 -6.24
C ASN A 62 22.60 77.09 -7.23
N LEU A 63 22.41 75.82 -6.85
CA LEU A 63 23.03 74.70 -7.53
C LEU A 63 22.02 73.98 -8.43
N ILE A 64 22.42 73.76 -9.68
CA ILE A 64 21.65 73.01 -10.67
C ILE A 64 22.39 71.75 -11.08
N LEU A 65 21.66 70.66 -11.30
CA LEU A 65 22.22 69.39 -11.77
C LEU A 65 22.64 69.52 -13.24
N LYS A 66 23.88 69.13 -13.55
CA LYS A 66 24.32 68.94 -14.94
C LYS A 66 23.61 67.73 -15.53
N ALA A 67 23.07 67.89 -16.75
CA ALA A 67 22.28 66.87 -17.42
C ALA A 67 22.95 65.49 -17.35
N THR A 68 22.27 64.55 -16.69
CA THR A 68 22.71 63.17 -16.48
C THR A 68 21.57 62.24 -16.89
N PRO A 69 21.78 61.26 -17.78
CA PRO A 69 20.71 60.39 -18.27
C PRO A 69 19.93 59.73 -17.15
N GLY A 70 18.61 59.90 -17.15
CA GLY A 70 17.71 59.28 -16.18
C GLY A 70 17.81 59.80 -14.74
N VAL A 71 18.55 60.89 -14.49
CA VAL A 71 18.66 61.48 -13.15
C VAL A 71 18.12 62.91 -13.16
N SER A 72 17.17 63.19 -12.27
CA SER A 72 16.74 64.55 -11.93
C SER A 72 17.05 64.85 -10.47
N ALA A 73 17.08 66.13 -10.10
CA ALA A 73 17.41 66.56 -8.74
C ALA A 73 16.41 67.59 -8.20
N SER A 74 16.24 67.62 -6.88
CA SER A 74 15.57 68.72 -6.17
C SER A 74 16.39 70.01 -6.25
N ALA A 75 15.74 71.16 -6.03
CA ALA A 75 16.45 72.43 -5.88
C ALA A 75 17.41 72.40 -4.68
N CYS A 76 18.58 73.03 -4.82
CA CYS A 76 19.57 73.13 -3.75
C CYS A 76 20.11 74.56 -3.66
N TYR A 77 19.69 75.27 -2.62
CA TYR A 77 20.15 76.62 -2.29
C TYR A 77 20.97 76.59 -1.00
N LEU A 78 22.12 77.26 -1.01
CA LEU A 78 23.02 77.36 0.14
C LEU A 78 23.28 78.83 0.47
N ALA A 79 22.82 79.29 1.63
CA ALA A 79 22.78 80.72 1.96
C ALA A 79 24.15 81.33 2.33
N ALA A 80 25.01 80.60 3.04
CA ALA A 80 26.28 81.10 3.57
C ALA A 80 27.25 79.95 3.88
N ARG A 81 28.49 80.25 4.29
CA ARG A 81 29.48 79.21 4.68
C ARG A 81 28.91 78.31 5.77
N GLY A 82 28.99 77.00 5.58
CA GLY A 82 28.47 76.00 6.50
C GLY A 82 27.00 75.66 6.32
N SER A 83 26.22 76.43 5.56
CA SER A 83 24.82 76.07 5.25
C SER A 83 24.76 74.81 4.39
N THR A 84 23.74 73.98 4.61
CA THR A 84 23.53 72.73 3.90
C THR A 84 22.21 72.71 3.14
N CYS A 85 22.14 71.91 2.07
CA CYS A 85 20.90 71.52 1.41
C CYS A 85 20.83 69.99 1.34
N THR A 86 19.62 69.44 1.35
CA THR A 86 19.38 68.03 1.03
C THR A 86 19.04 67.91 -0.45
N LEU A 87 20.01 67.42 -1.23
CA LEU A 87 19.84 67.15 -2.66
C LEU A 87 19.22 65.77 -2.81
N THR A 88 17.95 65.71 -3.23
CA THR A 88 17.27 64.46 -3.56
C THR A 88 17.35 64.22 -5.06
N LEU A 89 18.04 63.16 -5.46
CA LEU A 89 18.08 62.68 -6.83
C LEU A 89 16.94 61.68 -7.06
N MET A 90 16.20 61.84 -8.15
CA MET A 90 15.24 60.86 -8.63
C MET A 90 15.81 60.17 -9.87
N ILE A 91 15.91 58.85 -9.81
CA ILE A 91 16.49 57.98 -10.83
C ILE A 91 15.35 57.27 -11.56
N ASN A 92 15.29 57.39 -12.87
CA ASN A 92 14.35 56.67 -13.74
C ASN A 92 15.08 55.53 -14.47
N GLY A 93 14.83 54.29 -14.04
CA GLY A 93 15.49 53.09 -14.54
C GLY A 93 15.32 52.83 -16.04
N SER A 94 14.31 53.44 -16.68
CA SER A 94 14.09 53.32 -18.13
C SER A 94 15.10 54.11 -18.97
N LEU A 95 15.75 55.10 -18.37
CA LEU A 95 16.71 56.01 -19.03
C LEU A 95 18.15 55.78 -18.55
N ILE A 96 18.38 54.79 -17.68
CA ILE A 96 19.71 54.43 -17.18
C ILE A 96 20.44 53.57 -18.23
N PRO A 97 21.70 53.89 -18.57
CA PRO A 97 22.51 53.08 -19.48
C PRO A 97 22.69 51.64 -18.99
N GLU A 98 22.91 50.70 -19.92
CA GLU A 98 23.08 49.27 -19.58
C GLU A 98 24.23 49.01 -18.60
N GLN A 99 25.32 49.78 -18.72
CA GLN A 99 26.47 49.71 -17.82
C GLN A 99 26.24 50.34 -16.43
N GLY A 100 25.06 50.89 -16.15
CA GLY A 100 24.78 51.65 -14.93
C GLY A 100 25.36 53.08 -14.95
N LEU A 101 25.15 53.80 -13.85
CA LEU A 101 25.77 55.10 -13.59
C LEU A 101 26.71 54.97 -12.40
N HIS A 102 27.98 55.29 -12.59
CA HIS A 102 29.04 55.21 -11.57
C HIS A 102 29.82 56.52 -11.47
N THR A 103 29.12 57.65 -11.61
CA THR A 103 29.70 58.99 -11.72
C THR A 103 28.72 60.07 -11.25
N GLY A 104 29.22 61.26 -10.92
CA GLY A 104 28.41 62.39 -10.45
C GLY A 104 27.76 62.14 -9.08
N PRO A 105 26.71 62.91 -8.70
CA PRO A 105 26.08 63.98 -9.48
C PRO A 105 26.99 65.21 -9.62
N VAL A 106 27.07 65.79 -10.82
CA VAL A 106 27.79 67.06 -11.02
C VAL A 106 26.81 68.21 -10.81
N LEU A 107 27.07 69.07 -9.84
CA LEU A 107 26.30 70.31 -9.66
C LEU A 107 27.10 71.51 -10.17
N CYS A 108 26.40 72.43 -10.82
CA CYS A 108 26.94 73.68 -11.32
C CYS A 108 26.23 74.86 -10.65
N GLU A 109 26.92 75.98 -10.45
CA GLU A 109 26.29 77.23 -10.03
C GLU A 109 25.41 77.79 -11.16
N GLN A 110 24.16 78.10 -10.87
CA GLN A 110 23.18 78.54 -11.88
C GLN A 110 23.65 79.76 -12.67
N ASN A 111 24.27 80.73 -11.99
CA ASN A 111 24.75 81.97 -12.61
C ASN A 111 26.21 81.89 -13.09
N ASN A 112 26.89 80.78 -12.84
CA ASN A 112 28.26 80.54 -13.32
C ASN A 112 28.43 79.07 -13.73
N PRO A 113 27.99 78.70 -14.96
CA PRO A 113 28.00 77.32 -15.42
C PRO A 113 29.40 76.72 -15.61
N ASN A 114 30.46 77.53 -15.48
CA ASN A 114 31.85 77.04 -15.46
C ASN A 114 32.31 76.63 -14.05
N GLN A 115 31.54 76.94 -13.01
CA GLN A 115 31.80 76.53 -11.64
C GLN A 115 30.95 75.30 -11.31
N CYS A 116 31.49 74.12 -11.60
CA CYS A 116 30.87 72.83 -11.31
C CYS A 116 31.78 71.95 -10.48
N TYR A 117 31.20 71.20 -9.54
CA TYR A 117 31.92 70.19 -8.79
C TYR A 117 31.15 68.88 -8.80
N GLN A 118 31.87 67.80 -8.53
CA GLN A 118 31.32 66.46 -8.36
C GLN A 118 31.83 65.89 -7.03
N PRO A 119 31.18 64.86 -6.46
CA PRO A 119 31.67 64.17 -5.29
C PRO A 119 33.09 63.62 -5.50
N ASN A 120 33.78 63.37 -4.39
CA ASN A 120 35.02 62.60 -4.44
C ASN A 120 34.74 61.18 -4.97
N PRO A 121 35.76 60.44 -5.45
CA PRO A 121 35.57 59.11 -6.03
C PRO A 121 34.88 58.07 -5.13
N VAL A 122 34.88 58.25 -3.81
CA VAL A 122 34.24 57.34 -2.85
C VAL A 122 32.75 57.65 -2.68
N ASN A 123 32.33 58.88 -2.95
CA ASN A 123 30.97 59.37 -2.76
C ASN A 123 30.22 59.55 -4.10
N VAL A 124 30.66 58.92 -5.19
CA VAL A 124 29.95 59.01 -6.47
C VAL A 124 28.61 58.27 -6.44
N LEU A 125 27.68 58.70 -7.28
CA LEU A 125 26.41 58.02 -7.49
C LEU A 125 26.64 56.68 -8.17
N ASN A 126 26.23 55.59 -7.50
CA ASN A 126 26.26 54.23 -8.02
C ASN A 126 24.84 53.70 -8.25
N VAL A 127 24.48 53.51 -9.52
CA VAL A 127 23.21 52.95 -9.96
C VAL A 127 23.48 51.77 -10.88
N VAL A 128 22.99 50.60 -10.52
CA VAL A 128 23.03 49.39 -11.34
C VAL A 128 21.66 49.16 -11.97
N LYS A 129 21.63 48.78 -13.25
CA LYS A 129 20.39 48.43 -13.94
C LYS A 129 19.97 47.01 -13.55
N GLY A 130 18.76 46.87 -12.99
CA GLY A 130 18.20 45.56 -12.63
C GLY A 130 17.58 44.86 -13.83
N THR A 131 17.83 43.56 -13.99
CA THR A 131 17.13 42.70 -14.97
C THR A 131 15.76 42.30 -14.43
N ASN A 132 14.72 42.36 -15.25
CA ASN A 132 13.41 41.81 -14.90
C ASN A 132 13.53 40.28 -14.73
N PRO A 133 12.99 39.64 -13.68
CA PRO A 133 13.01 38.19 -13.58
C PRO A 133 12.27 37.53 -14.77
N PRO A 134 12.72 36.36 -15.24
CA PRO A 134 12.08 35.68 -16.37
C PRO A 134 10.63 35.31 -16.05
N PRO A 135 9.71 35.33 -17.04
CA PRO A 135 8.33 34.94 -16.82
C PRO A 135 8.25 33.45 -16.46
N VAL A 136 7.72 33.14 -15.28
CA VAL A 136 7.39 31.76 -14.88
C VAL A 136 6.18 31.31 -15.68
N ILE A 137 6.35 30.26 -16.51
CA ILE A 137 5.25 29.66 -17.27
C ILE A 137 4.40 28.84 -16.30
N HIS A 138 3.11 29.15 -16.24
CA HIS A 138 2.11 28.39 -15.50
C HIS A 138 1.14 27.71 -16.48
N TYR A 139 0.64 26.55 -16.09
CA TYR A 139 -0.42 25.82 -16.79
C TYR A 139 -1.62 25.61 -15.89
N THR A 140 -2.78 25.54 -16.52
CA THR A 140 -4.05 25.28 -15.84
C THR A 140 -4.34 23.79 -15.79
N VAL A 141 -4.63 23.28 -14.60
CA VAL A 141 -5.17 21.94 -14.37
C VAL A 141 -6.65 22.09 -14.03
N SER A 142 -7.52 21.52 -14.86
CA SER A 142 -8.96 21.48 -14.60
C SER A 142 -9.40 20.07 -14.21
N ALA A 143 -10.24 19.97 -13.18
CA ALA A 143 -10.81 18.74 -12.71
C ALA A 143 -12.32 18.87 -12.63
N ASN A 144 -13.02 18.01 -13.34
CA ASN A 144 -14.47 17.93 -13.34
C ASN A 144 -14.91 16.58 -12.78
N GLY A 145 -16.05 16.54 -12.12
CA GLY A 145 -16.69 15.30 -11.69
C GLY A 145 -18.16 15.28 -12.08
N ASP A 146 -18.92 14.34 -11.51
CA ASP A 146 -20.35 14.19 -11.75
C ASP A 146 -21.18 14.48 -10.48
N THR A 147 -22.44 14.05 -10.45
CA THR A 147 -23.34 14.29 -9.31
C THR A 147 -22.89 13.61 -8.01
N HIS A 148 -22.03 12.60 -8.08
CA HIS A 148 -21.60 11.81 -6.92
C HIS A 148 -20.09 11.88 -6.69
N VAL A 149 -19.32 12.51 -7.58
CA VAL A 149 -17.87 12.75 -7.39
C VAL A 149 -17.58 14.21 -7.61
N VAL A 150 -17.11 14.91 -6.58
CA VAL A 150 -16.78 16.34 -6.62
C VAL A 150 -15.29 16.53 -6.36
N PRO A 151 -14.48 16.97 -7.34
CA PRO A 151 -13.06 17.23 -7.14
C PRO A 151 -12.79 18.56 -6.43
N ASN A 152 -11.76 18.58 -5.58
CA ASN A 152 -11.26 19.76 -4.89
C ASN A 152 -9.72 19.78 -4.83
N PRO A 153 -9.06 20.83 -5.37
CA PRO A 153 -9.65 21.94 -6.12
C PRO A 153 -10.00 21.52 -7.57
N SER A 154 -11.10 22.06 -8.09
CA SER A 154 -11.56 21.80 -9.47
C SER A 154 -10.80 22.57 -10.54
N ASN A 155 -10.04 23.60 -10.16
CA ASN A 155 -9.17 24.35 -11.05
C ASN A 155 -7.98 24.91 -10.28
N GLN A 156 -6.77 24.77 -10.83
CA GLN A 156 -5.55 25.33 -10.23
C GLN A 156 -4.46 25.61 -11.26
N GLN A 157 -3.59 26.59 -10.96
CA GLN A 157 -2.39 26.89 -11.74
C GLN A 157 -1.19 26.14 -11.15
N VAL A 158 -0.35 25.59 -12.02
CA VAL A 158 0.90 24.92 -11.65
C VAL A 158 2.05 25.41 -12.53
N ASN A 159 3.23 25.54 -11.95
CA ASN A 159 4.45 25.87 -12.70
C ASN A 159 4.76 24.79 -13.74
N TYR A 160 5.44 25.18 -14.83
CA TYR A 160 6.02 24.23 -15.78
C TYR A 160 6.76 23.10 -15.04
N ASN A 161 6.43 21.85 -15.40
CA ASN A 161 6.99 20.62 -14.82
C ASN A 161 6.64 20.35 -13.34
N GLY A 162 5.71 21.11 -12.76
CA GLY A 162 5.16 20.84 -11.43
C GLY A 162 4.10 19.72 -11.47
N THR A 163 3.79 19.18 -10.29
CA THR A 163 2.70 18.23 -10.08
C THR A 163 1.67 18.79 -9.12
N VAL A 164 0.47 18.21 -9.20
CA VAL A 164 -0.74 18.66 -8.52
C VAL A 164 -1.44 17.45 -7.92
N VAL A 165 -1.97 17.62 -6.70
CA VAL A 165 -2.85 16.67 -6.02
C VAL A 165 -4.27 17.22 -5.97
N ILE A 166 -5.25 16.37 -6.27
CA ILE A 166 -6.69 16.68 -6.28
C ILE A 166 -7.39 15.66 -5.38
N TYR A 167 -8.16 16.14 -4.41
CA TYR A 167 -8.96 15.30 -3.52
C TYR A 167 -10.39 15.20 -4.01
N LEU A 168 -10.97 14.01 -3.99
CA LEU A 168 -12.34 13.75 -4.44
C LEU A 168 -13.26 13.55 -3.23
N SER A 169 -14.35 14.31 -3.19
CA SER A 169 -15.49 14.00 -2.34
C SER A 169 -16.42 13.06 -3.11
N VAL A 170 -16.63 11.85 -2.59
CA VAL A 170 -17.45 10.82 -3.24
C VAL A 170 -18.68 10.53 -2.40
N ALA A 171 -19.86 10.53 -3.02
CA ALA A 171 -21.11 10.25 -2.35
C ALA A 171 -21.15 8.80 -1.82
N PRO A 172 -21.79 8.53 -0.67
CA PRO A 172 -21.90 7.17 -0.14
C PRO A 172 -22.49 6.19 -1.16
N GLY A 173 -21.87 4.99 -1.28
CA GLY A 173 -22.29 3.97 -2.23
C GLY A 173 -21.77 4.15 -3.65
N TYR A 174 -20.86 5.09 -3.87
CA TYR A 174 -20.17 5.28 -5.14
C TYR A 174 -18.65 5.24 -4.97
N VAL A 175 -17.95 4.94 -6.05
CA VAL A 175 -16.50 5.20 -6.15
C VAL A 175 -16.17 6.03 -7.37
N ALA A 176 -15.09 6.79 -7.24
CA ALA A 176 -14.54 7.59 -8.31
C ALA A 176 -13.70 6.72 -9.26
N GLY A 177 -13.94 6.89 -10.55
CA GLY A 177 -13.07 6.45 -11.64
C GLY A 177 -12.64 7.63 -12.49
N ILE A 178 -11.63 7.42 -13.34
CA ILE A 178 -11.23 8.38 -14.37
C ILE A 178 -12.03 8.08 -15.64
N ALA A 179 -12.88 9.00 -16.06
CA ALA A 179 -13.61 8.90 -17.33
C ALA A 179 -12.72 9.31 -18.51
N SER A 180 -11.90 10.33 -18.32
CA SER A 180 -10.87 10.77 -19.26
C SER A 180 -9.81 11.58 -18.54
N ASP A 181 -8.57 11.46 -18.98
CA ASP A 181 -7.43 12.16 -18.39
C ASP A 181 -6.44 12.61 -19.48
N THR A 182 -6.18 13.91 -19.53
CA THR A 182 -5.16 14.51 -20.41
C THR A 182 -3.95 15.03 -19.63
N CYS A 183 -4.00 15.00 -18.30
CA CYS A 183 -2.90 15.31 -17.38
C CYS A 183 -1.97 14.11 -17.15
N GLY A 184 -2.40 12.89 -17.49
CA GLY A 184 -1.58 11.67 -17.45
C GLY A 184 -1.22 11.22 -16.03
N GLY A 185 -2.06 11.57 -15.05
CA GLY A 185 -1.87 11.25 -13.64
C GLY A 185 -2.39 9.88 -13.23
N SER A 186 -2.45 9.66 -11.92
CA SER A 186 -2.98 8.44 -11.32
C SER A 186 -3.97 8.76 -10.20
N LEU A 187 -5.06 8.00 -10.13
CA LEU A 187 -6.04 8.05 -9.05
C LEU A 187 -5.76 6.89 -8.07
N SER A 188 -5.59 7.23 -6.79
CA SER A 188 -5.44 6.27 -5.69
C SER A 188 -6.46 6.60 -4.61
N GLY A 189 -7.46 5.72 -4.43
CA GLY A 189 -8.62 5.98 -3.58
C GLY A 189 -9.36 7.23 -4.05
N THR A 190 -9.41 8.25 -3.21
CA THR A 190 -10.00 9.56 -3.53
C THR A 190 -8.96 10.64 -3.83
N THR A 191 -7.69 10.27 -4.00
CA THR A 191 -6.60 11.21 -4.26
C THR A 191 -6.03 11.00 -5.66
N TYR A 192 -6.16 12.00 -6.51
CA TYR A 192 -5.58 12.01 -7.85
C TYR A 192 -4.31 12.86 -7.88
N THR A 193 -3.22 12.32 -8.43
CA THR A 193 -1.96 13.04 -8.61
C THR A 193 -1.61 13.11 -10.10
N THR A 194 -1.48 14.32 -10.63
CA THR A 194 -1.07 14.55 -12.03
C THR A 194 0.38 14.10 -12.29
N ALA A 195 0.70 13.75 -13.54
CA ALA A 195 2.09 13.71 -14.00
C ALA A 195 2.63 15.15 -14.13
N PRO A 196 3.97 15.34 -14.29
CA PRO A 196 4.54 16.67 -14.49
C PRO A 196 3.85 17.45 -15.62
N VAL A 197 3.28 18.60 -15.28
CA VAL A 197 2.40 19.36 -16.17
C VAL A 197 3.23 20.24 -17.11
N THR A 198 3.13 19.98 -18.41
CA THR A 198 3.87 20.70 -19.47
C THR A 198 2.96 21.45 -20.44
N ARG A 199 1.64 21.37 -20.23
CA ARG A 199 0.59 22.07 -20.96
C ARG A 199 -0.68 22.12 -20.12
N ASN A 200 -1.63 22.99 -20.48
CA ASN A 200 -2.97 22.94 -19.89
C ASN A 200 -3.56 21.54 -20.06
N CYS A 201 -4.16 21.03 -19.00
CA CYS A 201 -4.71 19.68 -19.00
C CYS A 201 -5.99 19.62 -18.18
N SER A 202 -6.79 18.60 -18.45
CA SER A 202 -8.06 18.34 -17.79
C SER A 202 -8.21 16.86 -17.44
N VAL A 203 -8.82 16.58 -16.29
CA VAL A 203 -9.24 15.25 -15.85
C VAL A 203 -10.74 15.28 -15.53
N ASN A 204 -11.47 14.29 -16.03
CA ASN A 204 -12.89 14.13 -15.74
C ASN A 204 -13.09 12.84 -14.93
N PHE A 205 -13.68 12.97 -13.76
CA PHE A 205 -14.03 11.86 -12.89
C PHE A 205 -15.47 11.42 -13.12
N ILE A 206 -15.72 10.12 -12.93
CA ILE A 206 -17.04 9.50 -12.99
C ILE A 206 -17.30 8.71 -11.72
N SER A 207 -18.55 8.64 -11.30
CA SER A 207 -19.02 7.79 -10.25
C SER A 207 -19.51 6.46 -10.80
N THR A 208 -19.07 5.36 -10.18
CA THR A 208 -19.65 4.03 -10.39
C THR A 208 -20.29 3.55 -9.10
N PRO A 209 -21.54 3.05 -9.12
CA PRO A 209 -22.14 2.43 -7.95
C PRO A 209 -21.24 1.33 -7.39
N SER A 210 -21.00 1.38 -6.09
CA SER A 210 -20.27 0.39 -5.32
C SER A 210 -21.19 -0.24 -4.30
N PHE A 211 -21.15 -1.56 -4.20
CA PHE A 211 -21.96 -2.31 -3.27
C PHE A 211 -21.16 -3.48 -2.68
N PRO A 212 -21.52 -3.95 -1.46
CA PRO A 212 -20.91 -5.14 -0.86
C PRO A 212 -20.96 -6.33 -1.82
N VAL A 213 -19.79 -6.83 -2.22
CA VAL A 213 -19.67 -8.00 -3.08
C VAL A 213 -19.75 -9.28 -2.27
N ALA A 214 -19.96 -10.41 -2.95
CA ALA A 214 -19.87 -11.70 -2.28
C ALA A 214 -18.42 -11.96 -1.84
N GLY A 215 -18.28 -12.70 -0.74
CA GLY A 215 -16.98 -13.16 -0.27
C GLY A 215 -16.31 -14.13 -1.25
N ARG A 216 -15.13 -14.60 -0.85
CA ARG A 216 -14.35 -15.58 -1.60
C ARG A 216 -15.10 -16.93 -1.69
N PRO A 217 -15.05 -17.65 -2.82
CA PRO A 217 -15.51 -19.04 -2.87
C PRO A 217 -14.81 -19.91 -1.82
N ASN A 218 -15.46 -20.96 -1.34
CA ASN A 218 -14.87 -21.88 -0.39
C ASN A 218 -14.36 -23.14 -1.10
N HIS A 219 -13.45 -23.88 -0.47
CA HIS A 219 -13.03 -25.23 -0.88
C HIS A 219 -12.63 -25.35 -2.36
N VAL A 220 -11.69 -24.51 -2.82
CA VAL A 220 -11.19 -24.56 -4.20
C VAL A 220 -10.36 -25.83 -4.39
N PHE A 221 -10.93 -26.80 -5.08
CA PHE A 221 -10.36 -28.11 -5.36
C PHE A 221 -10.00 -28.24 -6.84
N VAL A 222 -8.84 -28.84 -7.13
CA VAL A 222 -8.33 -28.96 -8.50
C VAL A 222 -7.91 -30.39 -8.80
N VAL A 223 -8.41 -30.93 -9.91
CA VAL A 223 -8.00 -32.23 -10.46
C VAL A 223 -7.17 -32.01 -11.73
N PRO A 224 -5.88 -32.35 -11.74
CA PRO A 224 -5.07 -32.20 -12.94
C PRO A 224 -5.49 -33.17 -14.05
N GLY A 225 -5.30 -32.73 -15.29
CA GLY A 225 -5.50 -33.49 -16.52
C GLY A 225 -4.30 -33.37 -17.45
N ASN A 226 -4.38 -33.98 -18.63
CA ASN A 226 -3.36 -33.81 -19.66
C ASN A 226 -3.55 -32.45 -20.34
N GLY A 227 -2.64 -31.52 -20.06
CA GLY A 227 -2.68 -30.14 -20.56
C GLY A 227 -3.88 -29.32 -20.07
N GLN A 228 -4.51 -29.75 -18.98
CA GLN A 228 -5.70 -29.11 -18.43
C GLN A 228 -5.82 -29.33 -16.92
N ALA A 229 -6.72 -28.61 -16.28
CA ALA A 229 -7.12 -28.80 -14.89
C ALA A 229 -8.64 -28.59 -14.77
N MET A 230 -9.31 -29.44 -14.00
CA MET A 230 -10.70 -29.25 -13.61
C MET A 230 -10.74 -28.65 -12.22
N ILE A 231 -11.32 -27.46 -12.11
CA ILE A 231 -11.41 -26.68 -10.88
C ILE A 231 -12.87 -26.75 -10.41
N SER A 232 -13.07 -27.04 -9.14
CA SER A 232 -14.37 -26.99 -8.48
C SER A 232 -14.27 -26.24 -7.15
N TRP A 233 -15.37 -25.64 -6.70
CA TRP A 233 -15.41 -24.90 -5.44
C TRP A 233 -16.80 -25.00 -4.82
N THR A 234 -16.99 -24.44 -3.63
CA THR A 234 -18.30 -24.18 -3.04
C THR A 234 -18.59 -22.69 -3.02
N ALA A 235 -19.87 -22.34 -3.06
CA ALA A 235 -20.29 -20.94 -3.02
C ALA A 235 -19.84 -20.26 -1.71
N PRO A 236 -19.58 -18.93 -1.73
CA PRO A 236 -19.32 -18.19 -0.51
C PRO A 236 -20.55 -18.23 0.41
N SER A 237 -20.31 -18.30 1.72
CA SER A 237 -21.36 -18.12 2.74
C SER A 237 -21.83 -16.66 2.82
N ASN A 238 -20.94 -15.72 2.54
CA ASN A 238 -21.23 -14.30 2.43
C ASN A 238 -21.57 -13.93 0.97
N THR A 239 -22.83 -13.63 0.69
CA THR A 239 -23.29 -13.30 -0.67
C THR A 239 -23.19 -11.82 -1.03
N GLY A 240 -22.82 -10.96 -0.08
CA GLY A 240 -22.94 -9.51 -0.24
C GLY A 240 -24.38 -9.07 -0.50
N THR A 241 -24.57 -7.93 -1.16
CA THR A 241 -25.90 -7.39 -1.50
C THR A 241 -26.33 -7.62 -2.95
N GLY A 242 -25.37 -7.96 -3.82
CA GLY A 242 -25.64 -8.28 -5.24
C GLY A 242 -25.97 -9.75 -5.48
N THR A 243 -26.58 -10.04 -6.63
CA THR A 243 -26.80 -11.43 -7.05
C THR A 243 -25.51 -12.03 -7.59
N ILE A 244 -25.11 -13.22 -7.12
CA ILE A 244 -23.99 -13.97 -7.73
C ILE A 244 -24.42 -14.42 -9.13
N ILE A 245 -23.73 -13.92 -10.16
CA ILE A 245 -24.02 -14.26 -11.57
C ILE A 245 -23.01 -15.25 -12.15
N GLY A 246 -21.86 -15.42 -11.50
CA GLY A 246 -20.85 -16.38 -11.94
C GLY A 246 -19.55 -16.26 -11.17
N TYR A 247 -18.53 -16.91 -11.72
CA TYR A 247 -17.20 -17.04 -11.15
C TYR A 247 -16.15 -16.87 -12.25
N THR A 248 -15.00 -16.31 -11.89
CA THR A 248 -13.83 -16.23 -12.76
C THR A 248 -12.67 -16.99 -12.13
N VAL A 249 -11.97 -17.78 -12.95
CA VAL A 249 -10.77 -18.51 -12.57
C VAL A 249 -9.59 -17.88 -13.30
N THR A 250 -8.61 -17.45 -12.52
CA THR A 250 -7.28 -17.06 -13.01
C THR A 250 -6.25 -18.05 -12.50
N TYR A 251 -5.08 -18.11 -13.13
CA TYR A 251 -4.03 -19.02 -12.72
C TYR A 251 -2.64 -18.44 -12.98
N GLY A 252 -1.62 -19.10 -12.45
CA GLY A 252 -0.22 -18.75 -12.65
C GLY A 252 0.71 -19.82 -12.07
N PRO A 253 2.00 -19.79 -12.45
CA PRO A 253 2.99 -20.70 -11.89
C PRO A 253 3.19 -20.43 -10.40
N THR A 254 3.40 -21.49 -9.62
CA THR A 254 3.47 -21.46 -8.13
C THR A 254 4.58 -20.56 -7.56
N SER A 255 5.54 -20.12 -8.39
CA SER A 255 6.63 -19.21 -8.00
C SER A 255 6.33 -17.72 -8.23
N GLY A 256 5.13 -17.37 -8.72
CA GLY A 256 4.72 -15.98 -8.98
C GLY A 256 3.81 -15.40 -7.90
N THR A 257 3.96 -14.11 -7.61
CA THR A 257 3.07 -13.35 -6.70
C THR A 257 1.79 -12.84 -7.37
N ARG A 258 1.53 -13.22 -8.63
CA ARG A 258 0.39 -12.74 -9.41
C ARG A 258 -0.22 -13.87 -10.25
N PHE A 259 -1.52 -14.12 -10.03
CA PHE A 259 -2.35 -15.02 -10.83
C PHE A 259 -3.21 -14.17 -11.78
N ASP A 260 -2.62 -13.64 -12.83
CA ASP A 260 -3.28 -12.74 -13.80
C ASP A 260 -3.61 -13.41 -15.13
N THR A 261 -3.20 -14.67 -15.33
CA THR A 261 -3.52 -15.39 -16.55
C THR A 261 -4.99 -15.83 -16.48
N ALA A 262 -5.77 -15.40 -17.47
CA ALA A 262 -7.17 -15.79 -17.58
C ALA A 262 -7.28 -17.30 -17.81
N GLY A 263 -8.00 -17.99 -16.92
CA GLY A 263 -8.30 -19.41 -17.05
C GLY A 263 -9.64 -19.62 -17.74
N CYS A 264 -10.71 -19.53 -16.97
CA CYS A 264 -12.05 -19.78 -17.47
C CYS A 264 -13.11 -19.07 -16.63
N THR A 265 -14.37 -19.10 -17.08
CA THR A 265 -15.51 -18.49 -16.38
C THR A 265 -16.64 -19.50 -16.25
N ALA A 266 -17.34 -19.49 -15.12
CA ALA A 266 -18.51 -20.31 -14.87
C ALA A 266 -19.72 -19.43 -14.56
N THR A 267 -20.83 -19.61 -15.30
CA THR A 267 -22.10 -18.94 -15.00
C THR A 267 -22.79 -19.64 -13.84
N ALA A 268 -23.28 -18.88 -12.86
CA ALA A 268 -24.01 -19.45 -11.72
C ALA A 268 -25.26 -20.22 -12.21
N PRO A 269 -25.63 -21.36 -11.58
CA PRO A 269 -25.08 -21.92 -10.34
C PRO A 269 -23.93 -22.91 -10.55
N SER A 270 -23.26 -22.93 -11.71
CA SER A 270 -22.13 -23.83 -11.93
C SER A 270 -20.97 -23.51 -10.97
N LEU A 271 -20.48 -24.53 -10.28
CA LEU A 271 -19.36 -24.45 -9.31
C LEU A 271 -18.13 -25.22 -9.79
N THR A 272 -18.02 -25.41 -11.11
CA THR A 272 -16.91 -26.11 -11.75
C THR A 272 -16.56 -25.47 -13.08
N CYS A 273 -15.28 -25.55 -13.43
CA CYS A 273 -14.75 -25.07 -14.69
C CYS A 273 -13.47 -25.80 -15.08
N VAL A 274 -13.19 -25.91 -16.38
CA VAL A 274 -11.97 -26.55 -16.91
C VAL A 274 -11.06 -25.49 -17.51
N VAL A 275 -9.82 -25.43 -17.05
CA VAL A 275 -8.75 -24.64 -17.66
C VAL A 275 -7.95 -25.56 -18.57
N THR A 276 -7.76 -25.16 -19.84
CA THR A 276 -7.03 -25.93 -20.86
C THR A 276 -5.79 -25.15 -21.31
N GLY A 277 -4.93 -25.78 -22.10
CA GLY A 277 -3.70 -25.15 -22.62
C GLY A 277 -2.57 -25.06 -21.59
N LEU A 278 -2.68 -25.81 -20.49
CA LEU A 278 -1.60 -25.90 -19.50
C LEU A 278 -0.47 -26.79 -20.03
N THR A 279 0.75 -26.52 -19.59
CA THR A 279 1.91 -27.37 -19.93
C THR A 279 2.06 -28.48 -18.89
N ASN A 280 2.13 -29.74 -19.34
CA ASN A 280 2.38 -30.87 -18.44
C ASN A 280 3.75 -30.76 -17.78
N GLY A 281 3.85 -31.19 -16.52
CA GLY A 281 5.08 -31.12 -15.73
C GLY A 281 5.37 -29.74 -15.12
N ILE A 282 4.55 -28.72 -15.41
CA ILE A 282 4.63 -27.40 -14.77
C ILE A 282 3.57 -27.28 -13.68
N ALA A 283 3.97 -26.77 -12.52
CA ALA A 283 3.08 -26.57 -11.38
C ALA A 283 2.29 -25.25 -11.51
N TYR A 284 0.98 -25.29 -11.26
CA TYR A 284 0.09 -24.15 -11.32
C TYR A 284 -0.77 -24.05 -10.06
N THR A 285 -1.05 -22.81 -9.66
CA THR A 285 -2.05 -22.47 -8.65
C THR A 285 -3.17 -21.66 -9.30
N PHE A 286 -4.41 -21.91 -8.87
CA PHE A 286 -5.63 -21.30 -9.41
C PHE A 286 -6.25 -20.38 -8.36
N ALA A 287 -6.79 -19.26 -8.82
CA ALA A 287 -7.49 -18.28 -8.01
C ALA A 287 -8.93 -18.16 -8.54
N VAL A 288 -9.91 -18.46 -7.69
CA VAL A 288 -11.34 -18.38 -8.02
C VAL A 288 -11.96 -17.18 -7.32
N SER A 289 -12.57 -16.28 -8.08
CA SER A 289 -13.31 -15.11 -7.59
C SER A 289 -14.78 -15.18 -7.98
N THR A 290 -15.64 -14.64 -7.11
CA THR A 290 -17.07 -14.46 -7.39
C THR A 290 -17.31 -13.21 -8.24
N ILE A 291 -18.34 -13.27 -9.10
CA ILE A 291 -18.85 -12.10 -9.82
C ILE A 291 -20.28 -11.84 -9.35
N THR A 292 -20.51 -10.67 -8.75
CA THR A 292 -21.83 -10.21 -8.32
C THR A 292 -22.34 -9.10 -9.21
N ARG A 293 -23.66 -9.05 -9.38
CA ARG A 293 -24.35 -7.99 -10.12
C ARG A 293 -25.39 -7.31 -9.24
N GLN A 294 -25.35 -5.98 -9.22
CA GLN A 294 -26.38 -5.15 -8.61
C GLN A 294 -26.59 -3.90 -9.47
N SER A 295 -27.86 -3.55 -9.71
CA SER A 295 -28.24 -2.38 -10.52
C SER A 295 -27.53 -2.29 -11.89
N GLY A 296 -27.30 -3.44 -12.53
CA GLY A 296 -26.64 -3.53 -13.85
C GLY A 296 -25.11 -3.45 -13.83
N VAL A 297 -24.49 -3.24 -12.67
CA VAL A 297 -23.03 -3.17 -12.49
C VAL A 297 -22.50 -4.51 -12.01
N ASN A 298 -21.42 -5.00 -12.63
CA ASN A 298 -20.70 -6.20 -12.20
C ASN A 298 -19.50 -5.83 -11.33
N GLN A 299 -19.31 -6.54 -10.23
CA GLN A 299 -18.12 -6.42 -9.40
C GLN A 299 -17.53 -7.81 -9.07
N THR A 300 -16.22 -7.84 -8.83
CA THR A 300 -15.48 -9.07 -8.53
C THR A 300 -15.14 -9.13 -7.05
N GLY A 301 -15.51 -10.22 -6.38
CA GLY A 301 -15.13 -10.50 -5.00
C GLY A 301 -13.68 -10.99 -4.85
N PRO A 302 -13.16 -11.04 -3.62
CA PRO A 302 -11.82 -11.56 -3.36
C PRO A 302 -11.69 -13.01 -3.81
N ALA A 303 -10.46 -13.40 -4.17
CA ALA A 303 -10.16 -14.75 -4.65
C ALA A 303 -9.87 -15.72 -3.51
N SER A 304 -10.19 -16.99 -3.75
CA SER A 304 -9.65 -18.14 -3.01
C SER A 304 -8.63 -18.87 -3.87
N LEU A 305 -7.50 -19.26 -3.26
CA LEU A 305 -6.42 -19.98 -3.93
C LEU A 305 -6.59 -21.49 -3.74
N SER A 306 -6.26 -22.26 -4.78
CA SER A 306 -6.07 -23.70 -4.68
C SER A 306 -4.68 -24.07 -4.14
N SER A 307 -4.47 -25.34 -3.80
CA SER A 307 -3.12 -25.91 -3.81
C SER A 307 -2.50 -25.88 -5.21
N SER A 308 -1.19 -26.08 -5.26
CA SER A 308 -0.44 -26.21 -6.50
C SER A 308 -0.62 -27.61 -7.09
N ILE A 309 -1.05 -27.71 -8.35
CA ILE A 309 -1.13 -28.98 -9.07
C ILE A 309 -0.21 -28.99 -10.30
N THR A 310 0.18 -30.19 -10.75
CA THR A 310 0.97 -30.36 -11.96
C THR A 310 0.16 -31.17 -12.97
N PRO A 311 -0.27 -30.58 -14.11
CA PRO A 311 -0.89 -31.33 -15.19
C PRO A 311 0.04 -32.43 -15.68
N ILE A 312 -0.52 -33.59 -16.00
CA ILE A 312 0.23 -34.77 -16.40
C ILE A 312 -0.56 -35.57 -17.41
N ASN A 313 0.15 -36.19 -18.35
CA ASN A 313 -0.37 -37.21 -19.24
C ASN A 313 -0.07 -38.59 -18.66
N GLY A 314 -1.06 -39.24 -18.05
CA GLY A 314 -0.87 -40.52 -17.38
C GLY A 314 -1.92 -40.80 -16.32
N LEU A 315 -1.48 -41.26 -15.16
CA LEU A 315 -2.35 -41.49 -14.00
C LEU A 315 -2.15 -40.37 -12.99
N VAL A 316 -3.25 -39.78 -12.52
CA VAL A 316 -3.26 -38.77 -11.46
C VAL A 316 -3.88 -39.35 -10.21
N ALA A 317 -3.26 -39.16 -9.05
CA ALA A 317 -3.91 -39.32 -7.75
C ALA A 317 -4.36 -37.97 -7.18
N SER A 318 -5.65 -37.83 -6.84
CA SER A 318 -6.23 -36.58 -6.35
C SER A 318 -7.23 -36.82 -5.21
N PRO A 319 -7.16 -36.07 -4.10
CA PRO A 319 -6.10 -35.12 -3.76
C PRO A 319 -4.80 -35.85 -3.41
N SER A 320 -3.66 -35.20 -3.68
CA SER A 320 -2.34 -35.70 -3.30
C SER A 320 -2.05 -35.50 -1.81
N THR A 321 -2.79 -34.64 -1.11
CA THR A 321 -2.75 -34.46 0.34
C THR A 321 -4.15 -34.58 0.90
N LEU A 322 -4.40 -35.65 1.65
CA LEU A 322 -5.59 -35.77 2.49
C LEU A 322 -5.22 -35.38 3.92
N ALA A 323 -5.75 -34.27 4.43
CA ALA A 323 -5.78 -34.02 5.85
C ALA A 323 -7.10 -34.55 6.45
N LEU A 324 -7.03 -35.21 7.60
CA LEU A 324 -8.16 -35.85 8.30
C LEU A 324 -8.19 -35.42 9.77
N SER A 325 -9.36 -35.38 10.44
CA SER A 325 -9.43 -35.02 11.86
C SER A 325 -9.15 -36.21 12.78
N GLY A 326 -8.22 -36.06 13.73
CA GLY A 326 -7.89 -37.04 14.76
C GLY A 326 -8.76 -36.95 16.03
N LEU A 327 -9.88 -36.22 16.00
CA LEU A 327 -10.68 -35.88 17.19
C LEU A 327 -11.84 -36.86 17.44
N GLY A 328 -11.58 -38.16 17.32
CA GLY A 328 -12.59 -39.21 17.54
C GLY A 328 -13.10 -39.92 16.28
N GLY A 329 -12.34 -39.87 15.17
CA GLY A 329 -12.66 -40.53 13.92
C GLY A 329 -13.43 -39.61 12.97
N GLY A 330 -12.71 -38.90 12.10
CA GLY A 330 -13.28 -38.03 11.08
C GLY A 330 -14.05 -38.76 9.97
N LEU A 331 -14.67 -37.98 9.07
CA LEU A 331 -15.40 -38.52 7.93
C LEU A 331 -14.46 -39.22 6.93
N ALA A 332 -15.01 -40.22 6.23
CA ALA A 332 -14.26 -40.91 5.19
C ALA A 332 -13.90 -39.97 4.04
N ARG A 333 -12.67 -40.08 3.51
CA ARG A 333 -12.17 -39.31 2.37
C ARG A 333 -11.74 -40.20 1.22
N THR A 334 -11.73 -39.64 0.02
CA THR A 334 -11.52 -40.37 -1.22
C THR A 334 -10.25 -39.89 -1.93
N ILE A 335 -9.35 -40.82 -2.23
CA ILE A 335 -8.30 -40.64 -3.25
C ILE A 335 -8.86 -41.14 -4.58
N THR A 336 -8.90 -40.28 -5.58
CA THR A 336 -9.33 -40.60 -6.94
C THR A 336 -8.10 -40.81 -7.83
N LEU A 337 -8.02 -41.98 -8.46
CA LEU A 337 -7.06 -42.29 -9.51
C LEU A 337 -7.73 -42.02 -10.85
N LYS A 338 -7.28 -40.99 -11.57
CA LYS A 338 -7.85 -40.57 -12.84
C LYS A 338 -6.87 -40.83 -13.98
N ASN A 339 -7.33 -41.51 -15.03
CA ASN A 339 -6.57 -41.65 -16.26
C ASN A 339 -6.74 -40.38 -17.10
N THR A 340 -5.66 -39.62 -17.25
CA THR A 340 -5.61 -38.39 -18.04
C THR A 340 -5.02 -38.62 -19.43
N SER A 341 -4.54 -39.83 -19.72
CA SER A 341 -3.97 -40.19 -21.02
C SER A 341 -5.05 -40.68 -22.00
N ALA A 342 -4.70 -40.69 -23.29
CA ALA A 342 -5.58 -41.19 -24.34
C ALA A 342 -5.72 -42.72 -24.34
N ASN A 343 -4.76 -43.43 -23.74
CA ASN A 343 -4.73 -44.89 -23.69
C ASN A 343 -5.28 -45.40 -22.36
N PRO A 344 -5.90 -46.58 -22.30
CA PRO A 344 -6.29 -47.18 -21.03
C PRO A 344 -5.08 -47.42 -20.11
N ILE A 345 -5.29 -47.29 -18.79
CA ILE A 345 -4.26 -47.55 -17.77
C ILE A 345 -4.74 -48.68 -16.88
N THR A 346 -3.92 -49.71 -16.72
CA THR A 346 -4.20 -50.86 -15.86
C THR A 346 -3.27 -50.82 -14.66
N LEU A 347 -3.82 -50.81 -13.45
CA LEU A 347 -3.02 -50.83 -12.22
C LEU A 347 -2.26 -52.15 -12.10
N ASP A 348 -1.01 -52.07 -11.65
CA ASP A 348 -0.19 -53.25 -11.40
C ASP A 348 -0.64 -53.97 -10.12
N THR A 349 -1.05 -53.19 -9.11
CA THR A 349 -1.61 -53.68 -7.85
C THR A 349 -2.71 -52.76 -7.32
N VAL A 350 -3.71 -53.34 -6.65
CA VAL A 350 -4.74 -52.58 -5.95
C VAL A 350 -4.13 -52.00 -4.68
N PRO A 351 -4.27 -50.68 -4.45
CA PRO A 351 -3.87 -50.04 -3.20
C PRO A 351 -4.43 -50.73 -1.95
N THR A 352 -3.56 -51.07 -0.99
CA THR A 352 -3.93 -51.63 0.31
C THR A 352 -3.35 -50.80 1.45
N ALA A 353 -3.91 -50.93 2.67
CA ALA A 353 -3.46 -50.13 3.82
C ALA A 353 -1.98 -50.36 4.17
N GLY A 354 -1.46 -51.57 3.93
CA GLY A 354 -0.05 -51.92 4.16
C GLY A 354 0.93 -51.32 3.13
N ALA A 355 0.45 -50.70 2.05
CA ALA A 355 1.29 -50.09 1.03
C ALA A 355 1.75 -48.66 1.38
N PHE A 356 1.22 -48.07 2.45
CA PHE A 356 1.61 -46.73 2.90
C PHE A 356 2.92 -46.75 3.69
N ASN A 357 3.80 -45.79 3.38
CA ASN A 357 5.06 -45.59 4.08
C ASN A 357 5.29 -44.09 4.42
N PRO A 358 5.44 -43.71 5.71
CA PRO A 358 5.23 -44.55 6.89
C PRO A 358 3.79 -45.10 6.95
N ALA A 359 3.60 -46.18 7.70
CA ALA A 359 2.28 -46.80 7.88
C ALA A 359 1.23 -45.76 8.32
N LEU A 360 0.00 -45.95 7.89
CA LEU A 360 -1.12 -45.08 8.30
C LEU A 360 -1.23 -45.06 9.84
N PRO A 361 -1.62 -43.91 10.45
CA PRO A 361 -1.84 -43.84 11.89
C PRO A 361 -2.83 -44.90 12.36
N MET A 362 -2.60 -45.48 13.54
CA MET A 362 -3.42 -46.56 14.06
C MET A 362 -4.91 -46.19 14.08
N GLY A 363 -5.75 -47.10 13.56
CA GLY A 363 -7.19 -46.89 13.40
C GLY A 363 -7.59 -46.23 12.09
N THR A 364 -6.65 -45.68 11.32
CA THR A 364 -6.89 -45.23 9.94
C THR A 364 -6.83 -46.43 9.01
N ALA A 365 -7.87 -46.63 8.20
CA ALA A 365 -8.00 -47.79 7.33
C ALA A 365 -8.49 -47.41 5.93
N ILE A 366 -8.14 -48.23 4.94
CA ILE A 366 -8.89 -48.27 3.68
C ILE A 366 -10.19 -49.01 3.95
N SER A 367 -11.32 -48.32 3.84
CA SER A 367 -12.65 -48.89 4.05
C SER A 367 -13.23 -49.51 2.79
N ALA A 368 -12.86 -49.01 1.61
CA ALA A 368 -13.25 -49.59 0.32
C ALA A 368 -12.33 -49.11 -0.83
N THR A 369 -12.37 -49.83 -1.95
CA THR A 369 -11.80 -49.35 -3.22
C THR A 369 -12.65 -49.81 -4.40
N THR A 370 -12.77 -48.96 -5.42
CA THR A 370 -13.35 -49.31 -6.72
C THR A 370 -12.27 -49.67 -7.75
N CYS A 371 -10.99 -49.56 -7.36
CA CYS A 371 -9.87 -49.92 -8.21
C CYS A 371 -9.72 -51.44 -8.26
N ASN A 372 -9.54 -51.97 -9.47
CA ASN A 372 -9.39 -53.41 -9.69
C ASN A 372 -8.09 -53.68 -10.45
N ASN A 373 -7.41 -54.76 -10.08
CA ASN A 373 -6.32 -55.28 -10.89
C ASN A 373 -6.86 -55.76 -12.23
N ASN A 374 -6.05 -55.58 -13.28
CA ASN A 374 -6.31 -56.13 -14.61
C ASN A 374 -7.58 -55.60 -15.29
N VAL A 375 -8.26 -54.59 -14.71
CA VAL A 375 -9.37 -53.87 -15.34
C VAL A 375 -8.84 -52.50 -15.77
N PRO A 376 -8.74 -52.22 -17.08
CA PRO A 376 -8.22 -50.95 -17.55
C PRO A 376 -9.14 -49.79 -17.16
N ILE A 377 -8.56 -48.73 -16.61
CA ILE A 377 -9.18 -47.43 -16.44
C ILE A 377 -9.19 -46.76 -17.81
N PRO A 378 -10.36 -46.56 -18.47
CA PRO A 378 -10.41 -45.98 -19.80
C PRO A 378 -9.95 -44.52 -19.79
N SER A 379 -9.67 -43.95 -20.97
CA SER A 379 -9.33 -42.53 -21.12
C SER A 379 -10.41 -41.65 -20.47
N GLY A 380 -9.99 -40.75 -19.57
CA GLY A 380 -10.88 -39.89 -18.79
C GLY A 380 -11.64 -40.59 -17.65
N GLY A 381 -11.54 -41.92 -17.56
CA GLY A 381 -12.09 -42.72 -16.48
C GLY A 381 -11.32 -42.57 -15.16
N SER A 382 -11.91 -43.09 -14.09
CA SER A 382 -11.31 -43.06 -12.76
C SER A 382 -11.70 -44.26 -11.91
N CYS A 383 -10.88 -44.57 -10.92
CA CYS A 383 -11.24 -45.40 -9.77
C CYS A 383 -10.88 -44.68 -8.47
N THR A 384 -11.33 -45.21 -7.34
CA THR A 384 -11.26 -44.53 -6.03
C THR A 384 -10.79 -45.45 -4.91
N ILE A 385 -10.15 -44.85 -3.92
CA ILE A 385 -9.73 -45.46 -2.66
C ILE A 385 -10.39 -44.65 -1.55
N ILE A 386 -11.17 -45.28 -0.69
CA ILE A 386 -11.86 -44.63 0.44
C ILE A 386 -11.09 -44.93 1.71
N LEU A 387 -10.66 -43.87 2.40
CA LEU A 387 -9.95 -43.91 3.66
C LEU A 387 -10.87 -43.42 4.78
N THR A 388 -10.95 -44.17 5.88
CA THR A 388 -11.64 -43.75 7.09
C THR A 388 -10.59 -43.47 8.18
N PRO A 389 -10.44 -42.23 8.66
CA PRO A 389 -9.48 -41.89 9.71
C PRO A 389 -9.81 -42.52 11.05
N GLY A 390 -8.77 -42.90 11.78
CA GLY A 390 -8.86 -43.25 13.20
C GLY A 390 -8.74 -42.02 14.12
N ALA A 391 -8.76 -42.27 15.43
CA ALA A 391 -8.56 -41.23 16.44
C ALA A 391 -7.08 -40.85 16.67
N ILE A 392 -6.13 -41.55 16.05
CA ILE A 392 -4.70 -41.29 16.21
C ILE A 392 -4.19 -40.41 15.07
N VAL A 393 -3.47 -39.35 15.43
CA VAL A 393 -2.87 -38.41 14.48
C VAL A 393 -1.55 -38.94 13.90
N SER A 394 -1.12 -38.36 12.78
CA SER A 394 0.20 -38.59 12.21
C SER A 394 1.30 -38.15 13.18
N SER A 395 2.38 -38.92 13.25
CA SER A 395 3.56 -38.54 14.00
C SER A 395 4.49 -37.64 13.20
N ASP A 396 5.34 -36.89 13.91
CA ASP A 396 6.47 -36.17 13.35
C ASP A 396 7.67 -37.11 13.08
N ASN A 397 8.80 -36.52 12.68
CA ASN A 397 10.05 -37.25 12.39
C ASN A 397 10.65 -37.96 13.61
N SER A 398 10.22 -37.60 14.82
CA SER A 398 10.66 -38.17 16.09
C SER A 398 9.66 -39.21 16.60
N SER A 399 8.74 -39.66 15.74
CA SER A 399 7.64 -40.59 16.05
C SER A 399 6.67 -40.10 17.13
N THR A 400 6.66 -38.80 17.40
CA THR A 400 5.78 -38.17 18.40
C THR A 400 4.50 -37.67 17.71
N PRO A 401 3.30 -37.83 18.30
CA PRO A 401 2.07 -37.31 17.72
C PRO A 401 2.18 -35.82 17.40
N CYS A 402 1.78 -35.41 16.20
CA CYS A 402 1.96 -34.01 15.76
C CYS A 402 1.22 -32.99 16.64
N THR A 403 0.23 -33.43 17.43
CA THR A 403 -0.48 -32.62 18.43
C THR A 403 0.44 -32.00 19.47
N ASN A 404 1.68 -32.48 19.63
CA ASN A 404 2.68 -31.89 20.51
C ASN A 404 3.45 -30.71 19.88
N GLY A 405 2.96 -30.16 18.77
CA GLY A 405 3.56 -29.02 18.10
C GLY A 405 4.53 -29.36 16.97
N GLY A 406 4.54 -30.62 16.50
CA GLY A 406 5.42 -31.10 15.44
C GLY A 406 4.77 -31.05 14.05
N ALA A 407 5.60 -30.98 13.00
CA ALA A 407 5.14 -31.16 11.62
C ALA A 407 4.96 -32.65 11.31
N PRO A 408 3.77 -33.09 10.88
CA PRO A 408 3.52 -34.51 10.62
C PRO A 408 4.31 -35.00 9.41
N VAL A 409 4.76 -36.26 9.47
CA VAL A 409 5.33 -36.97 8.32
C VAL A 409 4.17 -37.56 7.51
N PRO A 410 3.98 -37.19 6.22
CA PRO A 410 2.91 -37.74 5.41
C PRO A 410 3.13 -39.22 5.09
N SER A 411 2.10 -40.05 5.29
CA SER A 411 2.06 -41.43 4.82
C SER A 411 1.89 -41.44 3.30
N ALA A 412 2.90 -41.91 2.57
CA ALA A 412 2.88 -41.94 1.10
C ALA A 412 2.49 -43.33 0.57
N ILE A 413 1.68 -43.38 -0.49
CA ILE A 413 1.42 -44.59 -1.28
C ILE A 413 1.87 -44.36 -2.71
N ASN A 414 2.80 -45.21 -3.18
CA ASN A 414 3.27 -45.21 -4.55
C ASN A 414 2.43 -46.18 -5.37
N ILE A 415 1.82 -45.67 -6.43
CA ILE A 415 0.89 -46.39 -7.29
C ILE A 415 1.56 -46.56 -8.65
N THR A 416 1.59 -47.80 -9.11
CA THR A 416 2.23 -48.21 -10.36
C THR A 416 1.21 -48.85 -11.29
N ALA A 417 1.39 -48.61 -12.59
CA ALA A 417 0.50 -49.10 -13.61
C ALA A 417 1.26 -49.41 -14.91
N ASN A 418 0.63 -50.23 -15.76
CA ASN A 418 1.14 -50.66 -17.06
C ASN A 418 2.55 -51.25 -16.98
N GLY A 419 2.78 -52.19 -16.06
CA GLY A 419 4.07 -52.86 -15.89
C GLY A 419 5.14 -51.91 -15.39
N ASN A 420 4.81 -51.08 -14.40
CA ASN A 420 5.71 -50.14 -13.73
C ASN A 420 6.27 -49.04 -14.66
N THR A 421 5.48 -48.62 -15.66
CA THR A 421 5.85 -47.53 -16.59
C THR A 421 5.11 -46.23 -16.30
N VAL A 422 3.97 -46.31 -15.60
CA VAL A 422 3.20 -45.17 -15.14
C VAL A 422 3.23 -45.17 -13.61
N HIS A 423 3.57 -44.02 -13.04
CA HIS A 423 3.68 -43.84 -11.59
C HIS A 423 2.89 -42.62 -11.14
N THR A 424 2.25 -42.74 -9.98
CA THR A 424 1.71 -41.61 -9.23
C THR A 424 1.86 -41.88 -7.74
N THR A 425 1.96 -40.82 -6.95
CA THR A 425 2.02 -40.93 -5.49
C THR A 425 0.89 -40.13 -4.87
N ALA A 426 0.31 -40.65 -3.79
CA ALA A 426 -0.61 -39.90 -2.93
C ALA A 426 -0.06 -39.85 -1.51
N HIS A 427 -0.31 -38.75 -0.80
CA HIS A 427 0.08 -38.54 0.58
C HIS A 427 -1.14 -38.37 1.48
N VAL A 428 -1.09 -38.97 2.66
CA VAL A 428 -2.15 -38.92 3.67
C VAL A 428 -1.56 -38.43 4.98
N VAL A 429 -2.25 -37.49 5.61
CA VAL A 429 -1.92 -36.93 6.92
C VAL A 429 -3.18 -36.94 7.78
N VAL A 430 -3.10 -37.45 9.01
CA VAL A 430 -4.17 -37.30 10.00
C VAL A 430 -3.77 -36.20 10.96
N LEU A 431 -4.48 -35.08 10.93
CA LEU A 431 -4.21 -33.88 11.72
C LEU A 431 -5.07 -33.86 13.00
N GLY A 432 -4.49 -33.31 14.05
CA GLY A 432 -5.21 -32.88 15.26
C GLY A 432 -4.83 -31.45 15.61
N TYR A 433 -5.45 -30.92 16.66
CA TYR A 433 -5.06 -29.61 17.18
C TYR A 433 -3.59 -29.63 17.62
N GLY A 434 -2.85 -28.57 17.29
CA GLY A 434 -1.43 -28.45 17.57
C GLY A 434 -0.49 -28.98 16.49
N CYS A 435 -0.97 -29.76 15.51
CA CYS A 435 -0.12 -30.16 14.40
C CYS A 435 0.37 -28.95 13.60
N GLN A 436 1.67 -28.90 13.26
CA GLN A 436 2.21 -27.88 12.37
C GLN A 436 1.93 -28.27 10.92
N TYR A 437 0.92 -27.64 10.30
CA TYR A 437 0.52 -27.93 8.93
C TYR A 437 0.37 -26.63 8.15
N GLN A 438 0.86 -26.62 6.91
CA GLN A 438 0.83 -25.45 6.01
C GLN A 438 1.30 -24.12 6.66
N GLY A 439 2.40 -24.20 7.41
CA GLY A 439 3.08 -23.06 8.01
C GLY A 439 2.59 -22.64 9.40
N GLY A 440 1.56 -23.29 9.96
CA GLY A 440 1.01 -22.90 11.27
C GLY A 440 0.52 -24.06 12.14
N TYR A 441 0.23 -23.77 13.39
CA TYR A 441 -0.42 -24.70 14.32
C TYR A 441 -1.91 -24.79 14.03
N VAL A 442 -2.43 -26.00 13.79
CA VAL A 442 -3.86 -26.25 13.62
C VAL A 442 -4.59 -25.96 14.92
N PHE A 443 -5.54 -25.02 14.92
CA PHE A 443 -6.40 -24.74 16.07
C PHE A 443 -7.88 -24.88 15.75
N SER A 444 -8.23 -24.96 14.46
CA SER A 444 -9.59 -25.18 13.99
C SER A 444 -9.60 -26.20 12.87
N ILE A 445 -10.60 -27.08 12.90
CA ILE A 445 -10.82 -28.15 11.93
C ILE A 445 -12.26 -28.06 11.45
N ASP A 446 -12.44 -28.11 10.13
CA ASP A 446 -13.76 -28.18 9.48
C ASP A 446 -13.84 -29.45 8.63
N ASP A 447 -14.55 -30.45 9.13
CA ASP A 447 -14.73 -31.74 8.46
C ASP A 447 -15.96 -31.76 7.51
N THR A 448 -16.67 -30.63 7.35
CA THR A 448 -17.87 -30.54 6.50
C THR A 448 -17.58 -30.48 5.00
N ALA A 449 -16.31 -30.35 4.62
CA ALA A 449 -15.88 -30.36 3.23
C ALA A 449 -16.30 -31.66 2.50
N PRO A 450 -16.53 -31.62 1.17
CA PRO A 450 -16.82 -32.82 0.39
C PRO A 450 -15.76 -33.92 0.59
N ASN A 451 -16.19 -35.18 0.64
CA ASN A 451 -15.30 -36.33 0.84
C ASN A 451 -14.27 -36.58 -0.27
N VAL A 452 -14.39 -35.89 -1.41
CA VAL A 452 -13.43 -35.91 -2.51
C VAL A 452 -12.24 -34.95 -2.31
N GLY A 453 -12.27 -34.13 -1.26
CA GLY A 453 -11.20 -33.17 -0.92
C GLY A 453 -10.58 -33.42 0.46
N SER A 454 -9.64 -32.55 0.83
CA SER A 454 -9.07 -32.48 2.19
C SER A 454 -10.08 -31.87 3.18
N ILE A 455 -9.80 -31.89 4.50
CA ILE A 455 -10.53 -31.09 5.49
C ILE A 455 -10.25 -29.60 5.32
N GLY A 456 -11.20 -28.77 5.78
CA GLY A 456 -10.97 -27.36 6.08
C GLY A 456 -10.45 -27.14 7.48
N GLY A 457 -10.28 -25.87 7.82
CA GLY A 457 -9.81 -25.45 9.13
C GLY A 457 -8.96 -24.19 9.07
N LYS A 458 -8.34 -23.86 10.20
CA LYS A 458 -7.48 -22.70 10.35
C LYS A 458 -6.20 -23.07 11.08
N VAL A 459 -5.11 -22.40 10.70
CA VAL A 459 -3.83 -22.46 11.38
C VAL A 459 -3.40 -21.08 11.85
N VAL A 460 -2.77 -21.02 13.01
CA VAL A 460 -2.12 -19.80 13.52
C VAL A 460 -0.62 -19.90 13.25
N ALA A 461 0.03 -18.79 12.89
CA ALA A 461 1.47 -18.76 12.64
C ALA A 461 2.25 -19.37 13.81
N THR A 462 3.42 -19.94 13.56
CA THR A 462 4.28 -20.54 14.61
C THR A 462 5.23 -19.50 15.25
N THR A 463 5.29 -18.29 14.72
CA THR A 463 5.98 -17.13 15.31
C THR A 463 5.11 -15.86 15.31
N ASN A 464 5.43 -14.92 16.21
CA ASN A 464 4.77 -13.62 16.29
C ASN A 464 5.18 -12.74 15.12
N GLN A 465 4.23 -12.01 14.53
CA GLN A 465 4.53 -10.99 13.52
C GLN A 465 4.83 -9.64 14.18
N ALA A 466 4.32 -9.41 15.38
CA ALA A 466 4.76 -8.37 16.30
C ALA A 466 4.78 -8.94 17.71
N ASP A 467 5.80 -8.58 18.50
CA ASP A 467 5.93 -9.01 19.88
C ASP A 467 4.76 -8.55 20.74
N ALA A 468 4.47 -9.29 21.81
CA ALA A 468 3.47 -8.85 22.77
C ALA A 468 3.84 -7.50 23.41
N TYR A 469 2.84 -6.82 23.99
CA TYR A 469 3.04 -5.58 24.74
C TYR A 469 4.27 -5.67 25.69
N PRO A 470 5.13 -4.62 25.77
CA PRO A 470 4.97 -3.27 25.22
C PRO A 470 5.60 -3.05 23.83
N ASN A 471 6.24 -4.06 23.24
CA ASN A 471 6.97 -3.94 21.97
C ASN A 471 6.11 -4.26 20.74
N GLY A 472 4.79 -4.21 20.90
CA GLY A 472 3.84 -4.55 19.86
C GLY A 472 3.66 -3.45 18.83
N ILE A 473 2.52 -3.49 18.16
CA ILE A 473 2.16 -2.54 17.11
C ILE A 473 0.77 -1.98 17.34
N THR A 474 0.48 -0.82 16.75
CA THR A 474 -0.85 -0.21 16.80
C THR A 474 -1.83 -0.96 15.90
N TRP A 475 -3.12 -0.88 16.22
CA TRP A 475 -4.15 -1.56 15.46
C TRP A 475 -4.36 -0.91 14.08
N SER A 476 -4.39 0.42 14.02
CA SER A 476 -4.53 1.23 12.80
C SER A 476 -3.21 1.94 12.41
N PRO A 477 -3.06 2.34 11.13
CA PRO A 477 -1.91 3.13 10.69
C PRO A 477 -1.86 4.48 11.41
N GLY A 478 -0.71 4.82 11.99
CA GLY A 478 -0.49 6.12 12.63
C GLY A 478 -1.41 6.45 13.80
N SER A 479 -2.02 5.42 14.43
CA SER A 479 -3.00 5.58 15.52
C SER A 479 -4.21 6.44 15.14
N VAL A 480 -4.61 6.40 13.87
CA VAL A 480 -5.80 7.13 13.40
C VAL A 480 -7.07 6.37 13.80
N TYR A 481 -8.08 7.13 14.23
CA TYR A 481 -9.40 6.61 14.57
C TYR A 481 -10.34 6.68 13.36
N ASN A 482 -10.83 5.53 12.91
CA ASN A 482 -11.76 5.42 11.79
C ASN A 482 -12.82 4.36 12.07
N ASN A 483 -14.06 4.62 11.62
CA ASN A 483 -15.11 3.60 11.53
C ASN A 483 -14.97 2.86 10.20
N ILE A 484 -14.77 1.56 10.26
CA ILE A 484 -14.54 0.75 9.06
C ILE A 484 -15.78 -0.11 8.84
N TRP A 485 -16.29 -0.14 7.60
CA TRP A 485 -17.54 -0.82 7.30
C TRP A 485 -17.53 -2.29 7.71
N GLY A 486 -18.53 -2.70 8.49
CA GLY A 486 -18.86 -4.11 8.71
C GLY A 486 -17.80 -4.94 9.43
N ILE A 487 -17.04 -4.37 10.38
CA ILE A 487 -16.00 -5.10 11.11
C ILE A 487 -16.14 -5.11 12.63
N ASP A 488 -17.22 -4.57 13.19
CA ASP A 488 -17.45 -4.64 14.64
C ASP A 488 -18.08 -5.97 15.08
N ASP A 489 -18.09 -6.23 16.38
CA ASP A 489 -18.65 -7.44 16.98
C ASP A 489 -20.19 -7.55 16.88
N ALA A 490 -20.91 -6.55 16.39
CA ALA A 490 -22.33 -6.64 16.05
C ALA A 490 -22.55 -6.95 14.54
N SER A 491 -21.48 -6.93 13.75
CA SER A 491 -21.52 -7.13 12.32
C SER A 491 -21.80 -8.57 11.91
N THR A 492 -22.77 -8.75 11.01
CA THR A 492 -23.03 -10.02 10.32
C THR A 492 -22.98 -9.83 8.79
N SER A 493 -22.91 -10.93 8.04
CA SER A 493 -22.94 -10.88 6.57
C SER A 493 -24.23 -10.31 5.98
N SER A 494 -25.35 -10.40 6.70
CA SER A 494 -26.64 -9.82 6.31
C SER A 494 -26.90 -8.44 6.91
N HIS A 495 -26.30 -8.14 8.07
CA HIS A 495 -26.43 -6.88 8.79
C HIS A 495 -25.04 -6.38 9.18
N PRO A 496 -24.29 -5.73 8.28
CA PRO A 496 -22.94 -5.26 8.58
C PRO A 496 -22.99 -4.15 9.63
N SER A 497 -22.00 -4.09 10.53
CA SER A 497 -21.82 -2.96 11.45
C SER A 497 -20.32 -2.69 11.69
N PRO A 498 -19.88 -1.42 11.78
CA PRO A 498 -20.66 -0.22 11.52
C PRO A 498 -21.04 -0.09 10.04
N ASN A 499 -22.18 0.53 9.77
CA ASN A 499 -22.69 0.83 8.44
C ASN A 499 -23.20 2.28 8.38
N ALA A 500 -23.77 2.72 7.26
CA ALA A 500 -24.24 4.10 7.08
C ALA A 500 -25.34 4.53 8.07
N SER A 501 -26.10 3.58 8.62
CA SER A 501 -27.19 3.77 9.58
C SER A 501 -26.84 3.40 11.02
N SER A 502 -25.63 2.89 11.27
CA SER A 502 -25.16 2.61 12.63
C SER A 502 -25.02 3.90 13.44
N THR A 503 -25.10 3.79 14.77
CA THR A 503 -24.86 4.90 15.72
C THR A 503 -23.53 5.61 15.46
N TYR A 504 -22.51 4.84 15.07
CA TYR A 504 -21.24 5.33 14.57
C TYR A 504 -21.15 5.02 13.07
N PRO A 505 -21.50 5.96 12.18
CA PRO A 505 -21.60 5.66 10.76
C PRO A 505 -20.24 5.32 10.15
N ALA A 506 -20.23 4.31 9.27
CA ALA A 506 -19.12 4.01 8.37
C ALA A 506 -19.55 4.21 6.91
N THR A 507 -18.61 4.64 6.07
CA THR A 507 -18.82 4.74 4.62
C THR A 507 -18.30 3.49 3.94
N PHE A 508 -19.14 2.85 3.12
CA PHE A 508 -18.74 1.71 2.30
C PHE A 508 -17.76 2.14 1.21
N GLN A 509 -16.66 1.40 1.06
CA GLN A 509 -15.69 1.56 -0.03
C GLN A 509 -15.73 0.35 -0.98
N THR A 510 -15.54 0.57 -2.28
CA THR A 510 -15.48 -0.52 -3.28
C THR A 510 -14.49 -1.59 -2.88
N GLY A 511 -14.94 -2.84 -2.94
CA GLY A 511 -14.18 -4.01 -2.55
C GLY A 511 -14.46 -4.47 -1.12
N GLN A 512 -15.03 -3.63 -0.25
CA GLN A 512 -15.44 -4.09 1.07
C GLN A 512 -16.59 -5.10 0.97
N LEU A 513 -16.68 -5.93 2.00
CA LEU A 513 -17.66 -7.00 2.19
C LEU A 513 -18.56 -6.68 3.39
N ASN A 514 -19.71 -7.33 3.49
CA ASN A 514 -20.45 -7.36 4.76
C ASN A 514 -19.90 -8.51 5.60
N CYS A 515 -19.13 -8.27 6.66
CA CYS A 515 -18.48 -9.36 7.39
C CYS A 515 -19.28 -9.81 8.62
N ASP A 516 -19.25 -11.11 8.90
CA ASP A 516 -19.42 -11.64 10.25
C ASP A 516 -18.09 -11.45 10.98
N ALA A 517 -17.86 -10.25 11.51
CA ALA A 517 -16.52 -9.86 11.96
C ALA A 517 -16.07 -10.59 13.23
N ALA A 518 -17.03 -11.14 13.99
CA ALA A 518 -16.74 -11.95 15.15
C ALA A 518 -16.13 -13.31 14.75
N ASN A 519 -16.62 -13.94 13.68
CA ASN A 519 -16.22 -15.29 13.26
C ASN A 519 -15.31 -15.33 12.02
N ASP A 520 -15.27 -14.25 11.23
CA ASP A 520 -14.54 -14.15 9.95
C ASP A 520 -13.48 -13.04 9.98
N GLY A 521 -12.36 -13.34 10.64
CA GLY A 521 -11.21 -12.44 10.70
C GLY A 521 -10.59 -12.14 9.33
N ALA A 522 -10.77 -13.04 8.36
CA ALA A 522 -10.27 -12.86 7.01
C ALA A 522 -11.05 -11.77 6.26
N CYS A 523 -12.38 -11.74 6.44
CA CYS A 523 -13.25 -10.69 5.91
C CYS A 523 -12.99 -9.35 6.61
N ALA A 524 -12.94 -9.33 7.95
CA ALA A 524 -12.66 -8.10 8.70
C ALA A 524 -11.29 -7.50 8.32
N THR A 525 -10.24 -8.33 8.26
CA THR A 525 -8.92 -7.92 7.77
C THR A 525 -8.98 -7.37 6.34
N HIS A 526 -9.77 -7.98 5.45
CA HIS A 526 -9.94 -7.48 4.09
C HIS A 526 -10.57 -6.08 4.06
N ASN A 527 -11.62 -5.84 4.83
CA ASN A 527 -12.26 -4.53 4.89
C ASN A 527 -11.34 -3.43 5.43
N VAL A 528 -10.51 -3.75 6.43
CA VAL A 528 -9.50 -2.82 6.96
C VAL A 528 -8.49 -2.42 5.88
N GLN A 529 -8.05 -3.38 5.06
CA GLN A 529 -7.11 -3.08 3.98
C GLN A 529 -7.70 -2.26 2.85
N VAL A 530 -8.93 -2.60 2.43
CA VAL A 530 -9.63 -1.83 1.41
C VAL A 530 -9.78 -0.39 1.91
N PHE A 531 -10.16 -0.22 3.17
CA PHE A 531 -10.34 1.09 3.80
C PHE A 531 -9.09 1.97 3.76
N TYR A 532 -7.94 1.42 4.18
CA TYR A 532 -6.67 2.16 4.18
C TYR A 532 -5.97 2.19 2.81
N ASN A 533 -6.54 1.54 1.79
CA ASN A 533 -5.95 1.35 0.46
C ASN A 533 -4.47 0.91 0.51
N SER A 534 -4.12 0.16 1.55
CA SER A 534 -2.72 -0.17 1.87
C SER A 534 -2.44 -1.58 1.35
N ARG A 535 -1.83 -1.65 0.16
CA ARG A 535 -1.30 -2.91 -0.36
C ARG A 535 -0.02 -3.22 0.42
N ALA A 536 -0.17 -3.83 1.59
CA ALA A 536 0.90 -4.39 2.42
C ALA A 536 1.78 -3.40 3.23
N ASN A 537 1.19 -2.34 3.83
CA ASN A 537 1.94 -1.54 4.80
C ASN A 537 2.15 -2.33 6.12
N THR A 538 3.39 -2.57 6.55
CA THR A 538 3.75 -3.29 7.79
C THR A 538 3.63 -2.47 9.07
N THR A 539 3.19 -1.21 9.00
CA THR A 539 3.21 -0.32 10.18
C THR A 539 2.02 -0.48 11.12
N TYR A 540 1.16 -1.49 10.95
CA TYR A 540 -0.04 -1.71 11.76
C TYR A 540 -0.51 -3.17 11.72
N ALA A 541 -1.36 -3.56 12.66
CA ALA A 541 -1.69 -4.97 12.94
C ALA A 541 -2.18 -5.79 11.73
N THR A 542 -3.20 -5.31 11.02
CA THR A 542 -3.73 -6.05 9.85
C THR A 542 -2.76 -6.04 8.66
N GLY A 543 -1.93 -5.02 8.55
CA GLY A 543 -0.93 -4.87 7.50
C GLY A 543 0.19 -5.93 7.58
N LEU A 544 0.63 -6.26 8.80
CA LEU A 544 1.60 -7.34 9.03
C LEU A 544 1.10 -8.71 8.58
N CYS A 545 -0.19 -8.99 8.78
CA CYS A 545 -0.77 -10.27 8.41
C CYS A 545 -1.09 -10.43 6.94
N ARG A 546 -0.78 -9.47 6.07
CA ARG A 546 -1.16 -9.53 4.66
C ARG A 546 0.02 -9.55 3.70
N GLN A 547 1.22 -9.67 4.25
CA GLN A 547 2.42 -9.92 3.49
C GLN A 547 2.56 -11.43 3.21
N PRO A 548 3.31 -11.82 2.16
CA PRO A 548 3.76 -13.20 2.04
C PRO A 548 4.64 -13.57 3.25
N LEU A 549 4.18 -14.51 4.07
CA LEU A 549 4.88 -14.98 5.27
C LEU A 549 5.19 -16.47 5.13
N THR A 550 6.32 -16.90 5.70
CA THR A 550 6.72 -18.31 5.74
C THR A 550 6.00 -19.11 6.84
N GLY A 551 5.09 -18.49 7.60
CA GLY A 551 4.35 -19.08 8.73
C GLY A 551 5.21 -19.41 9.96
N ASN A 552 6.50 -19.70 9.75
CA ASN A 552 7.52 -19.98 10.75
C ASN A 552 8.54 -18.86 10.98
N SER A 553 8.39 -17.73 10.29
CA SER A 553 9.17 -16.52 10.55
C SER A 553 8.27 -15.28 10.55
N ALA A 554 8.68 -14.28 11.33
CA ALA A 554 8.09 -12.95 11.34
C ALA A 554 8.41 -12.12 10.08
N THR A 555 9.32 -12.62 9.22
CA THR A 555 9.83 -11.90 8.07
C THR A 555 9.09 -12.22 6.78
N ALA A 556 8.93 -11.21 5.92
CA ALA A 556 8.49 -11.40 4.55
C ALA A 556 9.43 -12.39 3.83
N CYS A 557 8.84 -13.27 3.03
CA CYS A 557 9.51 -14.36 2.37
C CYS A 557 10.84 -14.01 1.67
N ALA A 558 11.97 -14.51 2.19
CA ALA A 558 13.22 -14.59 1.46
C ALA A 558 13.23 -15.89 0.64
N GLY A 559 13.35 -15.78 -0.68
CA GLY A 559 13.13 -16.87 -1.65
C GLY A 559 13.83 -18.19 -1.26
N GLY A 560 13.03 -19.19 -0.88
CA GLY A 560 13.50 -20.52 -0.51
C GLY A 560 12.59 -21.30 0.46
N SER A 561 11.74 -20.64 1.24
CA SER A 561 10.73 -21.29 2.10
C SER A 561 9.33 -21.27 1.47
N THR A 562 8.46 -22.21 1.85
CA THR A 562 7.05 -22.20 1.42
C THR A 562 6.37 -20.95 1.93
N CYS A 563 5.87 -20.14 1.01
CA CYS A 563 5.29 -18.83 1.29
C CYS A 563 3.79 -18.83 1.10
N TYR A 564 3.09 -18.23 2.05
CA TYR A 564 1.65 -18.08 2.01
C TYR A 564 1.30 -16.60 2.05
N SER A 565 0.41 -16.17 1.15
CA SER A 565 0.01 -14.76 0.97
C SER A 565 -1.42 -14.47 1.45
N ASP A 566 -2.07 -15.45 2.06
CA ASP A 566 -3.47 -15.46 2.48
C ASP A 566 -3.65 -15.39 4.01
N TRP A 567 -2.59 -15.03 4.73
CA TRP A 567 -2.68 -14.69 6.15
C TRP A 567 -3.64 -13.52 6.39
N TYR A 568 -4.18 -13.46 7.60
CA TYR A 568 -5.05 -12.39 8.08
C TYR A 568 -4.94 -12.25 9.61
N LEU A 569 -5.39 -11.11 10.15
CA LEU A 569 -5.46 -10.90 11.58
C LEU A 569 -6.69 -11.67 12.13
N PRO A 570 -6.54 -12.54 13.13
CA PRO A 570 -7.63 -13.38 13.64
C PRO A 570 -8.80 -12.52 14.15
N SER A 571 -10.02 -13.03 14.01
CA SER A 571 -11.17 -12.42 14.68
C SER A 571 -11.15 -12.70 16.17
N VAL A 572 -12.02 -12.02 16.91
CA VAL A 572 -12.24 -12.27 18.33
C VAL A 572 -12.47 -13.76 18.64
N CYS A 573 -13.25 -14.47 17.81
CA CYS A 573 -13.54 -15.90 18.00
C CYS A 573 -12.40 -16.83 17.61
N ASP A 574 -11.47 -16.39 16.76
CA ASP A 574 -10.27 -17.18 16.45
C ASP A 574 -9.29 -17.20 17.64
N LEU A 575 -9.20 -16.10 18.40
CA LEU A 575 -8.24 -15.95 19.49
C LEU A 575 -8.64 -16.71 20.75
N GLY A 576 -9.85 -16.52 21.26
CA GLY A 576 -10.23 -17.04 22.57
C GLY A 576 -11.73 -17.08 22.82
N PRO A 577 -12.15 -17.67 23.95
CA PRO A 577 -13.55 -17.75 24.32
C PRO A 577 -14.17 -16.35 24.49
N PHE A 578 -15.24 -16.10 23.75
CA PHE A 578 -15.95 -14.82 23.77
C PHE A 578 -16.73 -14.64 25.06
N GLY A 579 -16.59 -13.48 25.69
CA GLY A 579 -17.30 -13.13 26.93
C GLY A 579 -16.73 -13.73 28.23
N SER A 580 -15.60 -14.44 28.20
CA SER A 580 -15.01 -15.01 29.42
C SER A 580 -14.21 -13.95 30.20
N GLY A 581 -14.89 -13.22 31.08
CA GLY A 581 -14.26 -12.52 32.22
C GLY A 581 -13.70 -11.12 31.96
N GLY A 582 -13.92 -10.52 30.78
CA GLY A 582 -13.64 -9.11 30.50
C GLY A 582 -14.87 -8.35 30.01
N ASN A 583 -14.81 -7.01 29.95
CA ASN A 583 -15.89 -6.11 29.51
C ASN A 583 -16.25 -6.23 27.99
N TYR A 584 -16.04 -7.38 27.36
CA TYR A 584 -16.26 -7.58 25.93
C TYR A 584 -17.12 -8.83 25.66
N PRO A 585 -18.22 -8.71 24.90
CA PRO A 585 -18.69 -7.49 24.25
C PRO A 585 -19.26 -6.49 25.26
N SER A 586 -18.98 -5.19 25.09
CA SER A 586 -19.51 -4.14 25.98
C SER A 586 -20.93 -3.70 25.64
N SER A 587 -21.55 -4.26 24.59
CA SER A 587 -22.82 -3.78 24.04
C SER A 587 -23.86 -4.89 23.85
N PRO A 588 -25.13 -4.67 24.27
CA PRO A 588 -26.24 -5.57 23.95
C PRO A 588 -26.40 -5.76 22.43
N GLY A 589 -26.51 -7.02 21.97
CA GLY A 589 -26.66 -7.35 20.56
C GLY A 589 -25.38 -7.77 19.83
N SER A 590 -24.24 -7.79 20.53
CA SER A 590 -22.99 -8.32 19.98
C SER A 590 -23.07 -9.82 19.74
N GLN A 591 -22.42 -10.27 18.68
CA GLN A 591 -22.48 -11.64 18.19
C GLN A 591 -21.64 -12.58 19.06
N ALA A 592 -22.26 -13.65 19.55
CA ALA A 592 -21.51 -14.73 20.18
C ALA A 592 -20.70 -15.52 19.14
N CYS A 593 -19.57 -16.09 19.56
CA CYS A 593 -18.88 -17.06 18.73
C CYS A 593 -19.79 -18.24 18.38
N THR A 594 -19.59 -18.78 17.18
CA THR A 594 -20.34 -19.93 16.69
C THR A 594 -20.26 -21.07 17.72
N PRO A 595 -21.41 -21.64 18.17
CA PRO A 595 -21.40 -22.73 19.14
C PRO A 595 -20.52 -23.90 18.70
N GLY A 596 -19.65 -24.38 19.59
CA GLY A 596 -18.69 -25.46 19.28
C GLY A 596 -17.43 -25.00 18.52
N SER A 597 -17.27 -23.70 18.26
CA SER A 597 -16.05 -23.15 17.66
C SER A 597 -14.82 -23.39 18.54
N THR A 598 -13.73 -23.73 17.87
CA THR A 598 -12.41 -23.86 18.48
C THR A 598 -11.58 -22.61 18.25
N ASN A 599 -10.72 -22.30 19.22
CA ASN A 599 -9.93 -21.07 19.25
C ASN A 599 -8.52 -21.34 19.77
N ILE A 600 -7.62 -20.40 19.53
CA ILE A 600 -6.20 -20.51 19.88
C ILE A 600 -6.02 -20.71 21.39
N GLN A 601 -6.73 -19.96 22.23
CA GLN A 601 -6.61 -20.08 23.69
C GLN A 601 -6.90 -21.53 24.15
N ASN A 602 -8.06 -22.06 23.79
CA ASN A 602 -8.51 -23.37 24.26
C ASN A 602 -7.71 -24.53 23.67
N GLN A 603 -7.38 -24.46 22.38
CA GLN A 603 -6.75 -25.59 21.68
C GLN A 603 -5.23 -25.62 21.78
N LEU A 604 -4.58 -24.47 21.98
CA LEU A 604 -3.12 -24.35 21.90
C LEU A 604 -2.46 -23.84 23.18
N VAL A 605 -3.06 -22.85 23.85
CA VAL A 605 -2.46 -22.24 25.06
C VAL A 605 -2.81 -23.04 26.31
N SER A 606 -4.10 -23.31 26.53
CA SER A 606 -4.57 -24.11 27.68
C SER A 606 -4.06 -25.56 27.67
N THR A 607 -3.62 -26.05 26.51
CA THR A 607 -3.05 -27.40 26.31
C THR A 607 -1.51 -27.41 26.32
N ASN A 608 -0.87 -26.26 26.55
CA ASN A 608 0.60 -26.07 26.56
C ASN A 608 1.32 -26.46 25.25
N ILE A 609 0.61 -26.44 24.11
CA ILE A 609 1.20 -26.75 22.79
C ILE A 609 2.03 -25.57 22.28
N THR A 610 1.61 -24.34 22.61
CA THR A 610 2.30 -23.12 22.17
C THR A 610 2.58 -22.21 23.35
N ASN A 611 3.73 -21.54 23.33
CA ASN A 611 4.09 -20.54 24.33
C ASN A 611 3.58 -19.14 23.94
N LEU A 612 2.29 -19.03 23.56
CA LEU A 612 1.65 -17.73 23.39
C LEU A 612 1.25 -17.19 24.77
N SER A 613 1.80 -16.04 25.13
CA SER A 613 1.47 -15.31 26.35
C SER A 613 1.47 -13.81 26.10
N GLY A 614 0.60 -13.08 26.82
CA GLY A 614 0.47 -11.64 26.74
C GLY A 614 -0.72 -11.18 25.88
N TYR A 615 -0.75 -9.88 25.57
CA TYR A 615 -1.86 -9.22 24.87
C TYR A 615 -1.66 -9.21 23.35
N TYR A 616 -2.67 -9.65 22.61
CA TYR A 616 -2.67 -9.73 21.15
C TYR A 616 -3.90 -9.09 20.54
N TRP A 617 -3.71 -8.43 19.40
CA TRP A 617 -4.76 -7.84 18.60
C TRP A 617 -5.62 -8.86 17.87
N CYS A 618 -6.89 -8.50 17.67
CA CYS A 618 -7.79 -9.14 16.72
C CYS A 618 -8.26 -8.15 15.64
N SER A 619 -8.93 -8.65 14.60
CA SER A 619 -9.48 -7.82 13.51
C SER A 619 -10.83 -7.16 13.83
N THR A 620 -11.50 -7.56 14.91
CA THR A 620 -12.86 -7.16 15.26
C THR A 620 -12.88 -5.84 16.06
N GLU A 621 -13.68 -4.86 15.63
CA GLU A 621 -13.93 -3.61 16.37
C GLU A 621 -14.99 -3.80 17.47
N ASN A 622 -14.97 -2.95 18.49
CA ASN A 622 -15.99 -2.93 19.52
C ASN A 622 -17.21 -2.12 19.06
N SER A 623 -18.40 -2.71 18.92
CA SER A 623 -19.62 -2.03 18.46
C SER A 623 -20.07 -0.86 19.36
N GLY A 624 -19.68 -0.84 20.65
CA GLY A 624 -19.96 0.26 21.55
C GLY A 624 -19.14 1.52 21.28
N PHE A 625 -17.91 1.35 20.77
CA PHE A 625 -16.94 2.41 20.49
C PHE A 625 -16.03 2.03 19.30
N PRO A 626 -16.60 1.77 18.10
CA PRO A 626 -15.85 1.17 17.00
C PRO A 626 -14.78 2.11 16.45
N LEU A 627 -14.95 3.42 16.65
CA LEU A 627 -13.99 4.45 16.25
C LEU A 627 -12.63 4.27 16.94
N GLU A 628 -12.65 3.98 18.25
CA GLU A 628 -11.49 4.03 19.15
C GLU A 628 -11.02 2.65 19.61
N SER A 629 -11.93 1.68 19.74
CA SER A 629 -11.66 0.42 20.43
C SER A 629 -11.71 -0.79 19.49
N ALA A 630 -10.70 -1.65 19.59
CA ALA A 630 -10.63 -2.95 18.93
C ALA A 630 -10.42 -4.06 19.96
N CYS A 631 -10.76 -5.29 19.59
CA CYS A 631 -10.67 -6.40 20.51
C CYS A 631 -9.22 -6.89 20.71
N TYR A 632 -8.93 -7.40 21.90
CA TYR A 632 -7.69 -8.07 22.25
C TYR A 632 -7.96 -9.40 22.96
N GLN A 633 -6.99 -10.31 22.88
CA GLN A 633 -6.90 -11.49 23.73
C GLN A 633 -5.64 -11.41 24.60
N TYR A 634 -5.82 -11.58 25.90
CA TYR A 634 -4.74 -11.90 26.83
C TYR A 634 -4.61 -13.42 26.92
N PHE A 635 -3.50 -13.96 26.41
CA PHE A 635 -3.19 -15.38 26.48
C PHE A 635 -2.46 -15.71 27.78
N ASP A 636 -3.04 -16.64 28.53
CA ASP A 636 -2.47 -17.23 29.74
C ASP A 636 -3.06 -18.63 29.92
N SER A 637 -2.31 -19.58 30.47
CA SER A 637 -2.76 -20.97 30.66
C SER A 637 -3.84 -21.12 31.73
N SER A 638 -3.98 -20.14 32.63
CA SER A 638 -4.82 -20.21 33.84
C SER A 638 -5.81 -19.07 33.99
N ASN A 639 -5.50 -17.88 33.45
CA ASN A 639 -6.29 -16.67 33.63
C ASN A 639 -6.34 -15.82 32.36
N SER A 640 -6.76 -16.43 31.25
CA SER A 640 -6.95 -15.73 29.97
C SER A 640 -8.11 -14.75 30.04
N ALA A 641 -8.01 -13.63 29.32
CA ALA A 641 -9.07 -12.62 29.26
C ALA A 641 -9.25 -12.09 27.83
N GLN A 642 -10.46 -11.66 27.52
CA GLN A 642 -10.78 -11.04 26.24
C GLN A 642 -11.49 -9.70 26.49
N GLY A 643 -11.14 -8.68 25.70
CA GLY A 643 -11.56 -7.32 25.98
C GLY A 643 -11.52 -6.40 24.76
N GLY A 644 -12.07 -5.19 24.91
CA GLY A 644 -11.81 -4.07 24.01
C GLY A 644 -10.75 -3.16 24.59
N VAL A 645 -9.86 -2.63 23.75
CA VAL A 645 -8.83 -1.67 24.15
C VAL A 645 -8.59 -0.67 23.01
N ASP A 646 -8.06 0.50 23.36
CA ASP A 646 -7.87 1.58 22.41
C ASP A 646 -6.83 1.21 21.33
N LYS A 647 -7.16 1.50 20.06
CA LYS A 647 -6.35 1.21 18.88
C LYS A 647 -4.93 1.80 18.91
N HIS A 648 -4.64 2.80 19.76
CA HIS A 648 -3.30 3.38 19.91
C HIS A 648 -2.32 2.54 20.74
N TYR A 649 -2.78 1.53 21.49
CA TYR A 649 -1.88 0.68 22.26
C TYR A 649 -1.02 -0.22 21.35
N ALA A 650 0.15 -0.61 21.85
CA ALA A 650 1.07 -1.50 21.15
C ALA A 650 0.91 -2.95 21.65
N LEU A 651 0.16 -3.78 20.92
CA LEU A 651 -0.07 -5.20 21.28
C LEU A 651 0.54 -6.15 20.24
N GLY A 652 0.65 -7.42 20.63
CA GLY A 652 1.19 -8.47 19.79
C GLY A 652 0.29 -8.82 18.62
N VAL A 653 0.89 -9.40 17.57
CA VAL A 653 0.18 -9.85 16.38
C VAL A 653 0.58 -11.29 16.08
N ARG A 654 -0.44 -12.14 15.96
CA ARG A 654 -0.29 -13.53 15.54
C ARG A 654 -1.29 -13.82 14.43
N CYS A 655 -0.78 -13.98 13.22
CA CYS A 655 -1.62 -14.12 12.03
C CYS A 655 -2.20 -15.53 11.92
N VAL A 656 -3.38 -15.60 11.32
CA VAL A 656 -4.11 -16.83 11.04
C VAL A 656 -4.30 -16.96 9.52
N ARG A 657 -4.39 -18.19 9.03
CA ARG A 657 -4.86 -18.48 7.67
C ARG A 657 -5.77 -19.70 7.66
N SER A 658 -6.61 -19.79 6.63
CA SER A 658 -7.39 -20.99 6.34
C SER A 658 -6.50 -22.06 5.71
N LEU A 659 -6.82 -23.33 5.92
CA LEU A 659 -6.18 -24.42 5.20
C LEU A 659 -6.54 -24.34 3.71
N THR A 660 -5.52 -24.53 2.86
CA THR A 660 -5.68 -24.62 1.41
C THR A 660 -5.81 -26.07 0.97
N TYR A 661 -6.72 -26.33 0.02
CA TYR A 661 -7.09 -27.67 -0.46
C TYR A 661 -6.25 -28.14 -1.64
#